data_AF-A0A934BRI6-F1
#
_entry.id   AF-A0A934BRI6-F1
#
_cell.length_a   1.000
_cell.length_b   1.000
_cell.length_c   1.000
_cell.angle_alpha   90.00
_cell.angle_beta   90.00
_cell.angle_gamma   90.00
#
_symmetry.space_group_name_H-M   'P 1'
#
loop_
_entity.id
_entity.type
_entity.pdbx_description
1 polymer ?
#
loop_
_entity_poly.entity_id
_entity_poly.type
_entity_poly.pdbx_seq_one_letter_code
_entity_poly.pdbx_strand_id
1 'polypeptide(L)'
;MKNYDVVSPAFHRLVLAAALFSTGSGATFGRDVTVWMSPGGPRGIWEKTMGDPFPVKKLVEDLAYVGVTEILFFEQEGRGGPFLHPTMVEHAKTSPYMKGRDYLRELLEETAKHQMKVWLAWTTPSGKYPGADFEGLNHPALIKLYCDEIEEVARNYGKLPSLAGVMWHEVDCSEAVDKHEDDVAEFAEFCRREFGEKHDGGKMPAVDPQDRWWRRHFLYRCHVVNELVRQTSAVAQKHGLKTHFCSYAPEPFAGASWAWGYDIVALEKLCDRQWFSAYSVESGKPYQQVRGACLDFGISYRGQNLGRNYAYALHGRPVSYFEYRSPVYLDEMRRYYKQVKGFTEKNGDFYTGYLGRQQKELDLFCGKENIKRWLDFAARWQGGRSAAPVAVAVHPNAFVMKHPLATGSQYAQKVRSLMTALTARTDVDGLLLESQFALDPKNLRGYSLIIIPEDMGSGLSQPMVASLKRYVADGGKLLVIATPLTTARRDLTGEKDLTREFCGVEITGPGLAGYVATESGGKFWSGSVKSVRLCGAEVALKRGATGEPLLVRNGGVHFVTTGCSEDAAPFLAQTAQSLLRLPVSLADNSGLRILESVVKDGAACFTLWGTGKARLRLDARALGLVSSPLRAKDAVTGATLGDFTTEQLAAGVPVEIKHPCQPFVCIVGAKEAADAFRGLYPSADVFAGMKEKESLDDPEVPREALGEQAKASASPAASALRTSPRDKEIGVLDYAKKFEVKSKRDTERMLQSRLQMIQQAGLTPETVDADIFLPQTRAARNRYKRLFVPGGSDWFSQAAYEGMAEYVRDGGLLITCSGLLLLDANANGRADEGEGITAFARDGFLGVRAHAGATMRRLKVLQSCPLTAGLATDGWLTLETPLSGRDTLNRSAEVVIISDRFKRDQPDGEQPFLTYKHTGRGACVYLVGQTTAAPDKTLVLLMKNICSPATLDWLCAP
;
A
#
# COMPACT_ATOMS: atom_id res chain seq x y z
N MET A 1 -16.84 8.35 -70.48
CA MET A 1 -17.44 9.62 -70.95
C MET A 1 -18.83 9.76 -70.31
N LYS A 2 -19.08 10.92 -69.69
CA LYS A 2 -20.36 11.47 -69.15
C LYS A 2 -20.92 10.93 -67.83
N ASN A 3 -20.70 11.75 -66.78
CA ASN A 3 -21.62 12.34 -65.79
C ASN A 3 -22.82 11.52 -65.26
N TYR A 4 -23.00 11.48 -63.93
CA TYR A 4 -23.92 12.39 -63.21
C TYR A 4 -23.69 12.36 -61.68
N ASP A 5 -23.31 13.52 -61.14
CA ASP A 5 -23.52 13.93 -59.75
C ASP A 5 -25.00 14.29 -59.56
N VAL A 6 -25.66 13.75 -58.52
CA VAL A 6 -26.62 14.47 -57.66
C VAL A 6 -26.66 13.75 -56.30
N VAL A 7 -25.91 14.23 -55.31
CA VAL A 7 -26.19 13.93 -53.90
C VAL A 7 -26.72 15.20 -53.25
N SER A 8 -27.96 15.11 -52.78
CA SER A 8 -28.75 16.19 -52.19
C SER A 8 -28.08 16.83 -50.96
N PRO A 9 -28.20 18.17 -50.77
CA PRO A 9 -27.79 18.87 -49.54
C PRO A 9 -28.44 18.34 -48.25
N ALA A 10 -29.50 17.54 -48.34
CA ALA A 10 -30.14 16.88 -47.21
C ALA A 10 -29.25 15.78 -46.58
N PHE A 11 -28.37 15.14 -47.35
CA PHE A 11 -27.51 14.06 -46.84
C PHE A 11 -26.37 14.59 -45.95
N HIS A 12 -25.85 15.79 -46.24
CA HIS A 12 -24.88 16.46 -45.35
C HIS A 12 -25.51 16.96 -44.05
N ARG A 13 -26.79 17.36 -44.06
CA ARG A 13 -27.50 17.71 -42.81
C ARG A 13 -27.86 16.48 -41.96
N LEU A 14 -28.11 15.33 -42.57
CA LEU A 14 -28.38 14.09 -41.83
C LEU A 14 -27.10 13.47 -41.22
N VAL A 15 -25.95 13.59 -41.88
CA VAL A 15 -24.66 13.13 -41.35
C VAL A 15 -24.11 14.07 -40.27
N LEU A 16 -24.35 15.39 -40.36
CA LEU A 16 -24.07 16.30 -39.24
C LEU A 16 -25.04 16.12 -38.06
N ALA A 17 -26.32 15.80 -38.31
CA ALA A 17 -27.26 15.50 -37.23
C ALA A 17 -26.93 14.16 -36.54
N ALA A 18 -26.54 13.12 -37.27
CA ALA A 18 -26.13 11.84 -36.68
C ALA A 18 -24.81 11.94 -35.87
N ALA A 19 -23.91 12.86 -36.22
CA ALA A 19 -22.74 13.19 -35.42
C ALA A 19 -23.07 14.04 -34.16
N LEU A 20 -24.23 14.71 -34.13
CA LEU A 20 -24.71 15.50 -32.99
C LEU A 20 -25.64 14.74 -32.04
N PHE A 21 -26.16 13.56 -32.42
CA PHE A 21 -27.06 12.75 -31.58
C PHE A 21 -26.42 11.51 -30.93
N SER A 22 -25.09 11.41 -30.95
CA SER A 22 -24.33 10.44 -30.12
C SER A 22 -23.74 11.05 -28.84
N THR A 23 -24.07 12.31 -28.52
CA THR A 23 -23.89 12.86 -27.18
C THR A 23 -24.91 12.19 -26.26
N GLY A 24 -24.60 10.96 -25.83
CA GLY A 24 -25.26 10.34 -24.69
C GLY A 24 -25.30 11.37 -23.58
N SER A 25 -26.51 11.63 -23.06
CA SER A 25 -26.85 12.50 -21.93
C SER A 25 -25.65 12.80 -21.04
N GLY A 26 -24.85 13.78 -21.45
CA GLY A 26 -23.82 14.37 -20.62
C GLY A 26 -24.58 15.25 -19.67
N ALA A 27 -25.11 14.68 -18.60
CA ALA A 27 -25.43 15.48 -17.43
C ALA A 27 -24.17 16.29 -17.17
N THR A 28 -24.25 17.61 -17.38
CA THR A 28 -23.23 18.52 -16.90
C THR A 28 -23.10 18.23 -15.42
N PHE A 29 -22.05 17.49 -15.03
CA PHE A 29 -21.76 17.29 -13.63
C PHE A 29 -21.60 18.69 -13.04
N GLY A 30 -22.53 19.06 -12.15
CA GLY A 30 -22.38 20.25 -11.33
C GLY A 30 -21.13 20.11 -10.47
N ARG A 31 -20.61 21.24 -10.00
CA ARG A 31 -19.59 21.24 -8.95
C ARG A 31 -20.09 20.40 -7.77
N ASP A 32 -19.31 19.41 -7.37
CA ASP A 32 -19.61 18.51 -6.26
C ASP A 32 -18.40 18.48 -5.31
N VAL A 33 -18.47 19.32 -4.30
CA VAL A 33 -17.45 19.46 -3.26
C VAL A 33 -18.12 19.24 -1.92
N THR A 34 -17.68 18.18 -1.25
CA THR A 34 -18.21 17.75 0.03
C THR A 34 -17.26 18.11 1.17
N VAL A 35 -17.77 18.51 2.33
CA VAL A 35 -16.95 18.71 3.53
C VAL A 35 -17.57 18.06 4.75
N TRP A 36 -16.73 17.54 5.64
CA TRP A 36 -17.18 17.08 6.95
C TRP A 36 -17.26 18.23 7.95
N MET A 37 -18.40 18.34 8.63
CA MET A 37 -18.66 19.37 9.61
C MET A 37 -19.15 18.77 10.93
N SER A 38 -18.49 19.14 12.02
CA SER A 38 -18.96 18.87 13.38
C SER A 38 -19.01 20.18 14.17
N PRO A 39 -20.05 20.40 15.00
CA PRO A 39 -20.04 21.51 15.95
C PRO A 39 -19.18 21.17 17.20
N GLY A 40 -18.92 19.89 17.45
CA GLY A 40 -18.48 19.39 18.76
C GLY A 40 -17.00 18.98 18.91
N GLY A 41 -16.26 18.67 17.86
CA GLY A 41 -14.89 18.11 18.02
C GLY A 41 -13.76 18.94 17.40
N PRO A 42 -12.90 19.68 18.11
CA PRO A 42 -12.79 19.74 19.57
C PRO A 42 -13.81 20.68 20.20
N ARG A 43 -14.31 20.29 21.39
CA ARG A 43 -15.44 20.93 22.05
C ARG A 43 -15.15 22.36 22.48
N GLY A 44 -16.10 23.26 22.21
CA GLY A 44 -16.01 24.66 22.62
C GLY A 44 -15.02 25.49 21.79
N ILE A 45 -14.51 24.98 20.67
CA ILE A 45 -13.65 25.77 19.79
C ILE A 45 -14.33 27.07 19.37
N TRP A 46 -15.57 26.98 18.89
CA TRP A 46 -16.32 28.16 18.44
C TRP A 46 -16.73 29.05 19.58
N GLU A 47 -17.17 28.50 20.71
CA GLU A 47 -17.53 29.29 21.89
C GLU A 47 -16.33 30.12 22.39
N LYS A 48 -15.13 29.52 22.45
CA LYS A 48 -13.91 30.20 22.91
C LYS A 48 -13.30 31.16 21.88
N THR A 49 -13.61 31.01 20.59
CA THR A 49 -12.99 31.81 19.53
C THR A 49 -13.92 32.86 18.92
N MET A 50 -15.23 32.60 18.93
CA MET A 50 -16.29 33.42 18.32
C MET A 50 -17.45 33.75 19.28
N GLY A 51 -17.46 33.22 20.50
CA GLY A 51 -18.52 33.50 21.49
C GLY A 51 -19.84 32.77 21.26
N ASP A 52 -19.90 31.88 20.26
CA ASP A 52 -21.07 31.07 19.93
C ASP A 52 -20.62 29.59 19.81
N PRO A 53 -21.25 28.64 20.53
CA PRO A 53 -20.93 27.21 20.40
C PRO A 53 -21.11 26.64 18.99
N PHE A 54 -21.99 27.24 18.17
CA PHE A 54 -22.18 26.85 16.79
C PHE A 54 -22.62 28.05 15.91
N PRO A 55 -21.67 28.83 15.38
CA PRO A 55 -21.95 30.05 14.60
C PRO A 55 -22.35 29.73 13.15
N VAL A 56 -23.47 29.01 12.98
CA VAL A 56 -23.93 28.40 11.71
C VAL A 56 -23.83 29.34 10.52
N LYS A 57 -24.38 30.55 10.64
CA LYS A 57 -24.39 31.54 9.57
C LYS A 57 -23.00 31.79 8.98
N LYS A 58 -22.04 32.11 9.85
CA LYS A 58 -20.66 32.39 9.44
C LYS A 58 -20.02 31.16 8.79
N LEU A 59 -20.22 29.98 9.37
CA LEU A 59 -19.63 28.75 8.86
C LEU A 59 -20.17 28.41 7.46
N VAL A 60 -21.49 28.50 7.26
CA VAL A 60 -22.12 28.23 5.96
C VAL A 60 -21.71 29.28 4.93
N GLU A 61 -21.69 30.56 5.27
CA GLU A 61 -21.23 31.63 4.35
C GLU A 61 -19.78 31.40 3.90
N ASP A 62 -18.88 31.05 4.83
CA ASP A 62 -17.47 30.77 4.52
C ASP A 62 -17.32 29.48 3.69
N LEU A 63 -18.10 28.43 3.97
CA LEU A 63 -18.08 27.17 3.19
C LEU A 63 -18.65 27.36 1.78
N ALA A 64 -19.73 28.11 1.64
CA ALA A 64 -20.28 28.50 0.34
C ALA A 64 -19.27 29.35 -0.44
N TYR A 65 -18.54 30.25 0.24
CA TYR A 65 -17.51 31.08 -0.39
C TYR A 65 -16.36 30.24 -0.98
N VAL A 66 -15.87 29.22 -0.26
CA VAL A 66 -14.86 28.29 -0.81
C VAL A 66 -15.43 27.31 -1.83
N GLY A 67 -16.76 27.33 -2.00
CA GLY A 67 -17.53 26.58 -2.98
C GLY A 67 -17.76 25.12 -2.60
N VAL A 68 -17.96 24.85 -1.30
CA VAL A 68 -18.58 23.61 -0.86
C VAL A 68 -20.04 23.60 -1.33
N THR A 69 -20.50 22.44 -1.80
CA THR A 69 -21.88 22.22 -2.24
C THR A 69 -22.62 21.23 -1.33
N GLU A 70 -21.88 20.39 -0.60
CA GLU A 70 -22.46 19.39 0.30
C GLU A 70 -21.72 19.36 1.65
N ILE A 71 -22.46 19.18 2.75
CA ILE A 71 -21.96 19.05 4.11
C ILE A 71 -22.32 17.66 4.64
N LEU A 72 -21.32 16.91 5.12
CA LEU A 72 -21.50 15.73 5.95
C LEU A 72 -21.50 16.19 7.40
N PHE A 73 -22.69 16.41 7.95
CA PHE A 73 -22.88 16.95 9.28
C PHE A 73 -22.85 15.83 10.32
N PHE A 74 -21.81 15.79 11.14
CA PHE A 74 -21.78 14.96 12.35
C PHE A 74 -22.87 15.44 13.30
N GLU A 75 -24.02 14.81 13.19
CA GLU A 75 -25.24 15.19 13.87
C GLU A 75 -25.33 14.55 15.27
N GLN A 76 -24.31 13.80 15.68
CA GLN A 76 -24.15 13.26 17.03
C GLN A 76 -22.97 13.92 17.76
N GLU A 77 -23.12 14.12 19.08
CA GLU A 77 -22.02 14.52 19.96
C GLU A 77 -21.13 13.29 20.26
N GLY A 78 -20.06 13.14 19.49
CA GLY A 78 -19.16 11.99 19.61
C GLY A 78 -19.73 10.72 18.97
N ARG A 79 -19.08 9.58 19.22
CA ARG A 79 -19.41 8.30 18.57
C ARG A 79 -20.69 7.69 19.16
N GLY A 80 -21.77 7.67 18.39
CA GLY A 80 -23.10 7.21 18.79
C GLY A 80 -23.69 7.94 20.00
N GLY A 81 -23.26 9.19 20.21
CA GLY A 81 -23.71 10.02 21.33
C GLY A 81 -25.06 10.70 21.08
N PRO A 82 -25.46 11.64 21.97
CA PRO A 82 -26.68 12.42 21.83
C PRO A 82 -26.75 13.18 20.50
N PHE A 83 -27.95 13.32 19.97
CA PHE A 83 -28.26 14.02 18.72
C PHE A 83 -28.21 15.54 18.88
N LEU A 84 -27.84 16.23 17.79
CA LEU A 84 -27.79 17.70 17.69
C LEU A 84 -29.13 18.27 17.18
N HIS A 85 -30.14 17.46 17.46
CA HIS A 85 -31.57 17.51 17.34
C HIS A 85 -32.44 17.53 18.60
N PRO A 86 -33.53 18.29 18.75
CA PRO A 86 -34.54 17.97 19.74
C PRO A 86 -35.24 16.68 19.28
N THR A 87 -34.96 15.57 19.97
CA THR A 87 -35.53 14.25 19.64
C THR A 87 -36.50 13.75 20.70
N MET A 88 -37.56 13.07 20.25
CA MET A 88 -38.53 12.36 21.10
C MET A 88 -38.48 10.84 20.87
N VAL A 89 -37.55 10.35 20.05
CA VAL A 89 -37.38 8.93 19.78
C VAL A 89 -36.97 8.20 21.06
N GLU A 90 -37.52 7.00 21.25
CA GLU A 90 -37.23 6.18 22.42
C GLU A 90 -35.73 5.88 22.51
N HIS A 91 -35.16 6.02 23.70
CA HIS A 91 -33.73 5.88 24.02
C HIS A 91 -32.79 6.95 23.44
N ALA A 92 -33.16 7.63 22.35
CA ALA A 92 -32.40 8.76 21.83
C ALA A 92 -32.32 9.90 22.86
N LYS A 93 -31.26 10.72 22.76
CA LYS A 93 -31.01 11.85 23.66
C LYS A 93 -30.68 13.10 22.85
N THR A 94 -31.31 14.20 23.20
CA THR A 94 -30.91 15.54 22.75
C THR A 94 -29.63 15.96 23.46
N SER A 95 -28.63 16.46 22.72
CA SER A 95 -27.39 16.94 23.32
C SER A 95 -27.64 18.17 24.21
N PRO A 96 -27.15 18.17 25.47
CA PRO A 96 -27.22 19.35 26.33
C PRO A 96 -26.36 20.51 25.80
N TYR A 97 -25.41 20.24 24.88
CA TYR A 97 -24.55 21.26 24.29
C TYR A 97 -25.32 22.29 23.46
N MET A 98 -26.48 21.90 22.93
CA MET A 98 -27.34 22.78 22.15
C MET A 98 -27.90 23.95 22.96
N LYS A 99 -27.93 23.87 24.30
CA LYS A 99 -28.51 24.89 25.19
C LYS A 99 -29.93 25.32 24.73
N GLY A 100 -30.72 24.36 24.27
CA GLY A 100 -32.10 24.55 23.77
C GLY A 100 -32.24 24.98 22.30
N ARG A 101 -31.14 25.09 21.53
CA ARG A 101 -31.16 25.49 20.12
C ARG A 101 -31.38 24.33 19.16
N ASP A 102 -32.07 24.63 18.05
CA ASP A 102 -32.25 23.85 16.82
C ASP A 102 -31.00 23.62 15.94
N TYR A 103 -29.89 23.00 16.37
CA TYR A 103 -28.66 23.02 15.54
C TYR A 103 -28.83 22.44 14.13
N LEU A 104 -29.59 21.35 13.98
CA LEU A 104 -29.88 20.78 12.66
C LEU A 104 -30.76 21.73 11.84
N ARG A 105 -31.84 22.27 12.43
CA ARG A 105 -32.72 23.25 11.76
C ARG A 105 -31.96 24.47 11.29
N GLU A 106 -31.17 25.08 12.17
CA GLU A 106 -30.38 26.27 11.88
C GLU A 106 -29.45 26.02 10.69
N LEU A 107 -28.77 24.86 10.67
CA LEU A 107 -27.91 24.47 9.56
C LEU A 107 -28.68 24.29 8.26
N LEU A 108 -29.81 23.57 8.29
CA LEU A 108 -30.61 23.31 7.09
C LEU A 108 -31.20 24.61 6.51
N GLU A 109 -31.71 25.51 7.35
CA GLU A 109 -32.27 26.79 6.92
C GLU A 109 -31.19 27.71 6.33
N GLU A 110 -29.99 27.74 6.92
CA GLU A 110 -28.89 28.54 6.39
C GLU A 110 -28.34 27.97 5.08
N THR A 111 -28.08 26.66 5.01
CA THR A 111 -27.58 25.99 3.79
C THR A 111 -28.54 26.09 2.62
N ALA A 112 -29.86 26.13 2.87
CA ALA A 112 -30.87 26.35 1.84
C ALA A 112 -30.69 27.68 1.09
N LYS A 113 -30.22 28.74 1.77
CA LYS A 113 -29.95 30.06 1.16
C LYS A 113 -28.81 30.01 0.14
N HIS A 114 -27.92 29.03 0.29
CA HIS A 114 -26.74 28.83 -0.55
C HIS A 114 -26.87 27.60 -1.49
N GLN A 115 -28.04 26.98 -1.54
CA GLN A 115 -28.29 25.74 -2.31
C GLN A 115 -27.36 24.57 -1.93
N MET A 116 -26.87 24.57 -0.69
CA MET A 116 -26.01 23.52 -0.18
C MET A 116 -26.86 22.36 0.35
N LYS A 117 -26.35 21.14 0.17
CA LYS A 117 -26.96 19.91 0.66
C LYS A 117 -26.34 19.46 1.97
N VAL A 118 -27.13 18.85 2.84
CA VAL A 118 -26.70 18.36 4.16
C VAL A 118 -27.04 16.88 4.29
N TRP A 119 -26.03 16.08 4.58
CA TRP A 119 -26.13 14.67 4.94
C TRP A 119 -25.90 14.51 6.42
N LEU A 120 -26.75 13.74 7.10
CA LEU A 120 -26.62 13.48 8.53
C LEU A 120 -25.66 12.31 8.73
N ALA A 121 -24.44 12.61 9.18
CA ALA A 121 -23.43 11.60 9.48
C ALA A 121 -23.65 11.06 10.89
N TRP A 122 -24.00 9.77 10.95
CA TRP A 122 -24.20 9.01 12.17
C TRP A 122 -23.11 7.97 12.35
N THR A 123 -22.74 7.76 13.59
CA THR A 123 -21.70 6.84 14.02
C THR A 123 -22.28 5.81 14.98
N THR A 124 -21.64 4.66 15.05
CA THR A 124 -22.04 3.60 15.97
C THR A 124 -21.59 3.94 17.39
N PRO A 125 -22.37 3.57 18.42
CA PRO A 125 -21.98 3.79 19.82
C PRO A 125 -20.72 3.00 20.15
N SER A 126 -19.91 3.54 21.06
CA SER A 126 -18.61 2.94 21.41
C SER A 126 -18.71 1.78 22.42
N GLY A 127 -19.67 0.88 22.25
CA GLY A 127 -20.07 -0.16 23.19
C GLY A 127 -21.59 -0.12 23.43
N LYS A 128 -22.02 -0.34 24.68
CA LYS A 128 -23.44 -0.20 25.05
C LYS A 128 -23.98 1.17 24.69
N TYR A 129 -25.15 1.22 24.07
CA TYR A 129 -25.80 2.49 23.78
C TYR A 129 -26.10 3.27 25.09
N PRO A 130 -25.76 4.57 25.19
CA PRO A 130 -25.94 5.31 26.44
C PRO A 130 -27.36 5.27 27.00
N GLY A 131 -27.52 4.71 28.21
CA GLY A 131 -28.81 4.62 28.89
C GLY A 131 -29.74 3.52 28.35
N ALA A 132 -29.23 2.57 27.59
CA ALA A 132 -29.93 1.37 27.14
C ALA A 132 -29.00 0.14 27.23
N ASP A 133 -29.57 -1.06 27.19
CA ASP A 133 -28.84 -2.33 27.18
C ASP A 133 -28.62 -2.85 25.74
N PHE A 134 -28.50 -1.95 24.75
CA PHE A 134 -28.23 -2.36 23.36
C PHE A 134 -26.76 -2.68 23.17
N GLU A 135 -26.46 -3.83 22.59
CA GLU A 135 -25.11 -4.29 22.28
C GLU A 135 -25.01 -4.69 20.82
N GLY A 136 -24.02 -4.15 20.10
CA GLY A 136 -23.77 -4.52 18.71
C GLY A 136 -24.70 -3.90 17.66
N LEU A 137 -24.31 -4.06 16.39
CA LEU A 137 -24.99 -3.46 15.24
C LEU A 137 -26.22 -4.24 14.76
N ASN A 138 -26.22 -5.55 15.02
CA ASN A 138 -27.33 -6.47 14.76
C ASN A 138 -28.43 -6.38 15.81
N HIS A 139 -28.25 -5.60 16.89
CA HIS A 139 -29.28 -5.47 17.93
C HIS A 139 -30.57 -4.85 17.36
N PRO A 140 -31.73 -5.53 17.45
CA PRO A 140 -32.97 -5.06 16.84
C PRO A 140 -33.41 -3.67 17.33
N ALA A 141 -33.16 -3.35 18.60
CA ALA A 141 -33.53 -2.06 19.17
C ALA A 141 -32.62 -0.90 18.70
N LEU A 142 -31.33 -1.16 18.38
CA LEU A 142 -30.46 -0.15 17.80
C LEU A 142 -30.89 0.16 16.35
N ILE A 143 -31.19 -0.88 15.57
CA ILE A 143 -31.71 -0.72 14.21
C ILE A 143 -33.05 0.05 14.25
N LYS A 144 -33.93 -0.30 15.18
CA LYS A 144 -35.19 0.42 15.39
C LYS A 144 -34.95 1.89 15.73
N LEU A 145 -34.02 2.20 16.64
CA LEU A 145 -33.67 3.58 17.00
C LEU A 145 -33.26 4.38 15.76
N TYR A 146 -32.35 3.87 14.92
CA TYR A 146 -31.96 4.58 13.70
C TYR A 146 -33.11 4.72 12.70
N CYS A 147 -33.97 3.70 12.56
CA CYS A 147 -35.16 3.81 11.71
C CYS A 147 -36.12 4.90 12.22
N ASP A 148 -36.42 4.93 13.52
CA ASP A 148 -37.29 5.91 14.14
C ASP A 148 -36.72 7.34 14.03
N GLU A 149 -35.40 7.49 14.21
CA GLU A 149 -34.68 8.76 14.00
C GLU A 149 -34.80 9.25 12.55
N ILE A 150 -34.67 8.35 11.56
CA ILE A 150 -34.88 8.72 10.15
C ILE A 150 -36.32 9.22 9.92
N GLU A 151 -37.31 8.55 10.50
CA GLU A 151 -38.72 8.94 10.38
C GLU A 151 -39.00 10.29 11.05
N GLU A 152 -38.43 10.53 12.23
CA GLU A 152 -38.57 11.80 12.94
C GLU A 152 -37.91 12.95 12.18
N VAL A 153 -36.67 12.75 11.72
CA VAL A 153 -35.94 13.72 10.89
C VAL A 153 -36.73 14.04 9.62
N ALA A 154 -37.22 13.02 8.91
CA ALA A 154 -38.00 13.21 7.69
C ALA A 154 -39.29 14.02 7.96
N ARG A 155 -39.98 13.74 9.07
CA ARG A 155 -41.20 14.44 9.47
C ARG A 155 -40.95 15.90 9.81
N ASN A 156 -39.88 16.17 10.57
CA ASN A 156 -39.60 17.49 11.15
C ASN A 156 -38.85 18.41 10.17
N TYR A 157 -38.00 17.83 9.31
CA TYR A 157 -37.06 18.56 8.46
C TYR A 157 -37.17 18.24 6.97
N GLY A 158 -37.89 17.19 6.55
CA GLY A 158 -37.96 16.73 5.15
C GLY A 158 -38.54 17.74 4.15
N LYS A 159 -39.18 18.82 4.62
CA LYS A 159 -39.62 19.94 3.77
C LYS A 159 -38.52 20.94 3.45
N LEU A 160 -37.39 20.90 4.15
CA LEU A 160 -36.24 21.78 3.93
C LEU A 160 -35.43 21.23 2.75
N PRO A 161 -35.25 22.00 1.65
CA PRO A 161 -34.65 21.49 0.42
C PRO A 161 -33.15 21.19 0.55
N SER A 162 -32.50 21.63 1.63
CA SER A 162 -31.10 21.35 1.93
C SER A 162 -30.88 19.94 2.50
N LEU A 163 -31.88 19.30 3.10
CA LEU A 163 -31.73 17.94 3.63
C LEU A 163 -31.57 16.95 2.47
N ALA A 164 -30.41 16.29 2.39
CA ALA A 164 -30.12 15.29 1.36
C ALA A 164 -30.44 13.87 1.81
N GLY A 165 -30.08 13.54 3.04
CA GLY A 165 -30.32 12.22 3.61
C GLY A 165 -29.32 11.85 4.71
N VAL A 166 -29.05 10.56 4.83
CA VAL A 166 -28.28 10.00 5.95
C VAL A 166 -26.99 9.36 5.46
N MET A 167 -25.94 9.50 6.26
CA MET A 167 -24.64 8.89 6.06
C MET A 167 -24.25 8.03 7.26
N TRP A 168 -23.84 6.78 7.03
CA TRP A 168 -23.22 5.97 8.07
C TRP A 168 -21.71 6.14 8.05
N HIS A 169 -21.14 6.50 9.21
CA HIS A 169 -19.73 6.78 9.41
C HIS A 169 -19.12 5.81 10.41
N GLU A 170 -17.96 5.26 10.05
CA GLU A 170 -17.16 4.37 10.90
C GLU A 170 -17.93 3.22 11.56
N VAL A 171 -18.86 2.62 10.82
CA VAL A 171 -19.64 1.47 11.27
C VAL A 171 -18.70 0.29 11.50
N ASP A 172 -18.52 -0.14 12.74
CA ASP A 172 -17.67 -1.30 13.10
C ASP A 172 -16.18 -1.18 12.73
N CYS A 173 -15.67 -0.01 12.32
CA CYS A 173 -14.28 0.13 11.85
C CYS A 173 -13.32 0.89 12.78
N SER A 174 -13.83 1.51 13.85
CA SER A 174 -13.09 2.44 14.73
C SER A 174 -12.90 1.90 16.16
N GLU A 175 -12.50 2.74 17.13
CA GLU A 175 -12.09 2.41 18.52
C GLU A 175 -13.10 1.60 19.38
N ALA A 176 -14.24 1.21 18.82
CA ALA A 176 -15.26 0.40 19.46
C ALA A 176 -15.93 -0.60 18.49
N VAL A 177 -15.08 -1.35 17.79
CA VAL A 177 -15.49 -2.52 17.01
C VAL A 177 -16.24 -3.49 17.91
N ASP A 178 -17.44 -3.89 17.51
CA ASP A 178 -18.10 -5.04 18.11
C ASP A 178 -17.35 -6.28 17.64
N LYS A 179 -16.89 -7.11 18.58
CA LYS A 179 -16.17 -8.33 18.20
C LYS A 179 -17.12 -9.45 17.74
N HIS A 180 -18.42 -9.29 17.98
CA HIS A 180 -19.44 -10.29 17.67
C HIS A 180 -19.09 -11.67 18.27
N GLU A 181 -18.43 -11.71 19.43
CA GLU A 181 -17.94 -12.96 20.03
C GLU A 181 -19.08 -13.84 20.58
N ASP A 182 -20.20 -13.21 20.93
CA ASP A 182 -21.41 -13.78 21.48
C ASP A 182 -22.48 -14.16 20.43
N ASP A 183 -22.32 -13.70 19.18
CA ASP A 183 -23.21 -13.95 18.04
C ASP A 183 -23.19 -15.40 17.50
N VAL A 184 -22.64 -16.38 18.22
CA VAL A 184 -22.36 -17.73 17.70
C VAL A 184 -23.60 -18.40 17.10
N ALA A 185 -24.77 -18.21 17.72
CA ALA A 185 -26.03 -18.76 17.22
C ALA A 185 -26.50 -18.08 15.93
N GLU A 186 -26.38 -16.76 15.83
CA GLU A 186 -26.72 -15.99 14.63
C GLU A 186 -25.75 -16.33 13.49
N PHE A 187 -24.46 -16.42 13.77
CA PHE A 187 -23.45 -16.86 12.83
C PHE A 187 -23.71 -18.27 12.30
N ALA A 188 -24.10 -19.21 13.17
CA ALA A 188 -24.45 -20.57 12.75
C ALA A 188 -25.67 -20.60 11.81
N GLU A 189 -26.66 -19.75 12.06
CA GLU A 189 -27.84 -19.60 11.20
C GLU A 189 -27.48 -18.93 9.86
N PHE A 190 -26.67 -17.87 9.90
CA PHE A 190 -26.10 -17.23 8.72
C PHE A 190 -25.37 -18.26 7.85
N CYS A 191 -24.52 -19.10 8.45
CA CYS A 191 -23.81 -20.15 7.73
C CYS A 191 -24.77 -21.15 7.08
N ARG A 192 -25.79 -21.58 7.82
CA ARG A 192 -26.81 -22.51 7.30
C ARG A 192 -27.53 -21.91 6.09
N ARG A 193 -27.94 -20.65 6.18
CA ARG A 193 -28.69 -19.94 5.13
C ARG A 193 -27.86 -19.66 3.89
N GLU A 194 -26.68 -19.06 4.07
CA GLU A 194 -25.84 -18.63 2.95
C GLU A 194 -25.03 -19.77 2.34
N PHE A 195 -24.59 -20.72 3.18
CA PHE A 195 -23.65 -21.75 2.77
C PHE A 195 -24.23 -23.18 2.73
N GLY A 196 -25.42 -23.40 3.30
CA GLY A 196 -26.04 -24.72 3.41
C GLY A 196 -25.41 -25.61 4.49
N GLU A 197 -24.50 -25.07 5.30
CA GLU A 197 -23.78 -25.78 6.35
C GLU A 197 -23.86 -24.97 7.65
N LYS A 198 -24.20 -25.61 8.77
CA LYS A 198 -24.28 -24.96 10.08
C LYS A 198 -22.92 -25.02 10.79
N HIS A 199 -22.54 -23.93 11.47
CA HIS A 199 -21.40 -23.96 12.39
C HIS A 199 -21.82 -24.64 13.70
N ASP A 200 -21.14 -25.73 14.06
CA ASP A 200 -21.45 -26.51 15.28
C ASP A 200 -20.50 -26.18 16.45
N GLY A 201 -19.54 -25.27 16.24
CA GLY A 201 -18.61 -24.83 17.29
C GLY A 201 -19.29 -23.90 18.30
N GLY A 202 -18.94 -24.04 19.59
CA GLY A 202 -19.49 -23.19 20.66
C GLY A 202 -18.85 -21.80 20.80
N LYS A 203 -18.02 -21.38 19.84
CA LYS A 203 -17.29 -20.10 19.83
C LYS A 203 -17.10 -19.62 18.40
N MET A 204 -16.82 -18.32 18.24
CA MET A 204 -16.37 -17.78 16.96
C MET A 204 -15.04 -18.40 16.51
N PRO A 205 -14.86 -18.65 15.21
CA PRO A 205 -13.63 -19.22 14.66
C PRO A 205 -12.45 -18.25 14.79
N ALA A 206 -11.27 -18.80 15.10
CA ALA A 206 -10.04 -18.03 15.16
C ALA A 206 -9.56 -17.63 13.76
N VAL A 207 -8.83 -16.52 13.65
CA VAL A 207 -8.30 -16.03 12.36
C VAL A 207 -7.26 -17.02 11.82
N ASP A 208 -7.67 -17.82 10.84
CA ASP A 208 -6.81 -18.71 10.04
C ASP A 208 -7.23 -18.68 8.55
N PRO A 209 -6.45 -18.08 7.64
CA PRO A 209 -6.84 -17.96 6.22
C PRO A 209 -7.17 -19.30 5.55
N GLN A 210 -6.75 -20.45 6.10
CA GLN A 210 -7.11 -21.78 5.61
C GLN A 210 -8.46 -22.29 6.15
N ASP A 211 -8.91 -21.79 7.30
CA ASP A 211 -10.20 -22.15 7.89
C ASP A 211 -11.38 -21.48 7.17
N ARG A 212 -12.27 -22.31 6.63
CA ARG A 212 -13.51 -21.85 6.00
C ARG A 212 -14.47 -21.19 7.00
N TRP A 213 -14.49 -21.62 8.26
CA TRP A 213 -15.39 -21.04 9.25
C TRP A 213 -14.97 -19.63 9.59
N TRP A 214 -13.66 -19.37 9.73
CA TRP A 214 -13.16 -17.99 9.76
C TRP A 214 -13.61 -17.22 8.51
N ARG A 215 -13.31 -17.68 7.30
CA ARG A 215 -13.75 -16.94 6.09
C ARG A 215 -15.26 -16.65 6.05
N ARG A 216 -16.10 -17.52 6.62
CA ARG A 216 -17.53 -17.26 6.80
C ARG A 216 -17.82 -16.26 7.90
N HIS A 217 -17.08 -16.26 9.01
CA HIS A 217 -17.19 -15.25 10.07
C HIS A 217 -16.82 -13.85 9.53
N PHE A 218 -15.82 -13.73 8.64
CA PHE A 218 -15.55 -12.47 7.93
C PHE A 218 -16.80 -11.95 7.22
N LEU A 219 -17.41 -12.83 6.42
CA LEU A 219 -18.58 -12.52 5.62
C LEU A 219 -19.83 -12.29 6.48
N TYR A 220 -19.91 -12.90 7.66
CA TYR A 220 -20.94 -12.62 8.65
C TYR A 220 -20.82 -11.18 9.17
N ARG A 221 -19.62 -10.70 9.49
CA ARG A 221 -19.42 -9.28 9.84
C ARG A 221 -19.84 -8.36 8.71
N CYS A 222 -19.51 -8.72 7.46
CA CYS A 222 -20.04 -8.01 6.29
C CYS A 222 -21.56 -8.06 6.21
N HIS A 223 -22.18 -9.17 6.59
CA HIS A 223 -23.63 -9.29 6.62
C HIS A 223 -24.26 -8.36 7.64
N VAL A 224 -23.72 -8.28 8.86
CA VAL A 224 -24.21 -7.39 9.92
C VAL A 224 -24.22 -5.93 9.47
N VAL A 225 -23.10 -5.43 8.93
CA VAL A 225 -23.01 -4.05 8.41
C VAL A 225 -24.00 -3.82 7.26
N ASN A 226 -24.03 -4.73 6.28
CA ASN A 226 -24.94 -4.61 5.13
C ASN A 226 -26.41 -4.65 5.54
N GLU A 227 -26.77 -5.42 6.56
CA GLU A 227 -28.14 -5.57 7.04
C GLU A 227 -28.62 -4.32 7.78
N LEU A 228 -27.78 -3.75 8.65
CA LEU A 228 -28.03 -2.43 9.26
C LEU A 228 -28.30 -1.37 8.19
N VAL A 229 -27.40 -1.26 7.21
CA VAL A 229 -27.50 -0.29 6.10
C VAL A 229 -28.74 -0.54 5.26
N ARG A 230 -29.03 -1.80 4.91
CA ARG A 230 -30.21 -2.16 4.11
C ARG A 230 -31.51 -1.77 4.81
N GLN A 231 -31.66 -2.07 6.09
CA GLN A 231 -32.90 -1.77 6.83
C GLN A 231 -33.13 -0.27 6.99
N THR A 232 -32.10 0.47 7.41
CA THR A 232 -32.18 1.91 7.62
C THR A 232 -32.31 2.68 6.28
N SER A 233 -31.62 2.22 5.21
CA SER A 233 -31.77 2.79 3.86
C SER A 233 -33.20 2.66 3.35
N ALA A 234 -33.86 1.52 3.58
CA ALA A 234 -35.24 1.31 3.15
C ALA A 234 -36.21 2.30 3.81
N VAL A 235 -35.94 2.73 5.05
CA VAL A 235 -36.73 3.78 5.71
C VAL A 235 -36.43 5.15 5.11
N ALA A 236 -35.15 5.51 4.91
CA ALA A 236 -34.77 6.78 4.29
C ALA A 236 -35.43 6.97 2.91
N GLN A 237 -35.44 5.93 2.08
CA GLN A 237 -36.02 5.97 0.74
C GLN A 237 -37.54 6.20 0.73
N LYS A 238 -38.29 5.70 1.73
CA LYS A 238 -39.74 5.97 1.85
C LYS A 238 -40.05 7.46 1.98
N HIS A 239 -39.08 8.23 2.48
CA HIS A 239 -39.19 9.67 2.68
C HIS A 239 -38.44 10.48 1.62
N GLY A 240 -37.94 9.84 0.56
CA GLY A 240 -37.18 10.51 -0.50
C GLY A 240 -35.78 10.98 -0.07
N LEU A 241 -35.29 10.52 1.08
CA LEU A 241 -33.93 10.77 1.55
C LEU A 241 -32.95 9.81 0.87
N LYS A 242 -31.78 10.33 0.49
CA LYS A 242 -30.68 9.55 -0.09
C LYS A 242 -29.80 8.93 0.99
N THR A 243 -28.96 7.99 0.58
CA THR A 243 -28.07 7.27 1.51
C THR A 243 -26.60 7.34 1.09
N HIS A 244 -25.73 7.47 2.08
CA HIS A 244 -24.29 7.59 1.89
C HIS A 244 -23.55 6.68 2.89
N PHE A 245 -22.43 6.07 2.49
CA PHE A 245 -21.61 5.27 3.42
C PHE A 245 -20.16 5.76 3.44
N CYS A 246 -19.52 5.74 4.61
CA CYS A 246 -18.08 5.97 4.77
C CYS A 246 -17.29 4.67 4.58
N SER A 247 -16.68 4.49 3.42
CA SER A 247 -15.93 3.28 3.07
C SER A 247 -14.44 3.52 3.21
N TYR A 248 -13.84 2.95 4.24
CA TYR A 248 -12.38 2.79 4.31
C TYR A 248 -11.98 1.58 3.46
N ALA A 249 -10.94 1.74 2.64
CA ALA A 249 -10.39 0.63 1.86
C ALA A 249 -9.72 -0.39 2.81
N PRO A 250 -10.22 -1.63 2.93
CA PRO A 250 -9.71 -2.58 3.90
C PRO A 250 -8.35 -3.16 3.51
N GLU A 251 -8.06 -3.31 2.22
CA GLU A 251 -6.83 -3.92 1.73
C GLU A 251 -5.55 -3.09 1.94
N PRO A 252 -5.53 -1.75 1.86
CA PRO A 252 -4.33 -0.97 2.17
C PRO A 252 -4.07 -0.78 3.67
N PHE A 253 -5.01 -1.15 4.55
CA PHE A 253 -4.87 -0.94 5.99
C PHE A 253 -3.89 -1.94 6.61
N ALA A 254 -2.94 -1.44 7.40
CA ALA A 254 -1.86 -2.25 7.98
C ALA A 254 -2.33 -3.18 9.12
N GLY A 255 -3.49 -2.91 9.73
CA GLY A 255 -4.03 -3.71 10.84
C GLY A 255 -5.08 -4.74 10.39
N ALA A 256 -5.88 -5.20 11.36
CA ALA A 256 -6.91 -6.20 11.18
C ALA A 256 -8.19 -5.63 10.53
N SER A 257 -8.10 -5.10 9.30
CA SER A 257 -9.24 -4.50 8.59
C SER A 257 -10.39 -5.47 8.30
N TRP A 258 -10.13 -6.79 8.36
CA TRP A 258 -11.18 -7.79 8.29
C TRP A 258 -12.24 -7.61 9.37
N ALA A 259 -11.87 -7.00 10.50
CA ALA A 259 -12.75 -6.71 11.61
C ALA A 259 -13.72 -5.56 11.31
N TRP A 260 -13.63 -4.88 10.17
CA TRP A 260 -14.58 -3.80 9.85
C TRP A 260 -15.85 -4.29 9.19
N GLY A 261 -15.85 -5.52 8.65
CA GLY A 261 -17.00 -6.05 7.91
C GLY A 261 -17.35 -5.25 6.64
N TYR A 262 -16.42 -4.54 6.01
CA TYR A 262 -16.75 -3.75 4.83
C TYR A 262 -16.75 -4.57 3.54
N ASP A 263 -17.93 -4.71 2.93
CA ASP A 263 -18.10 -5.22 1.56
C ASP A 263 -18.48 -4.04 0.65
N ILE A 264 -17.47 -3.33 0.13
CA ILE A 264 -17.62 -2.11 -0.68
C ILE A 264 -18.51 -2.35 -1.92
N VAL A 265 -18.47 -3.56 -2.49
CA VAL A 265 -19.27 -3.95 -3.66
C VAL A 265 -20.74 -4.16 -3.29
N ALA A 266 -21.01 -4.75 -2.12
CA ALA A 266 -22.38 -4.84 -1.61
C ALA A 266 -22.94 -3.45 -1.26
N LEU A 267 -22.14 -2.61 -0.59
CA LEU A 267 -22.51 -1.24 -0.21
C LEU A 267 -22.78 -0.35 -1.42
N GLU A 268 -22.11 -0.56 -2.55
CA GLU A 268 -22.41 0.15 -3.81
C GLU A 268 -23.85 -0.06 -4.28
N LYS A 269 -24.44 -1.22 -3.99
CA LYS A 269 -25.81 -1.55 -4.37
C LYS A 269 -26.82 -0.97 -3.38
N LEU A 270 -26.45 -0.87 -2.11
CA LEU A 270 -27.31 -0.44 -1.01
C LEU A 270 -27.37 1.09 -0.88
N CYS A 271 -26.29 1.79 -1.24
CA CYS A 271 -26.16 3.23 -1.06
C CYS A 271 -26.22 4.01 -2.38
N ASP A 272 -26.66 5.26 -2.31
CA ASP A 272 -26.59 6.21 -3.42
C ASP A 272 -25.16 6.74 -3.62
N ARG A 273 -24.42 6.92 -2.52
CA ARG A 273 -23.04 7.43 -2.50
C ARG A 273 -22.14 6.66 -1.54
N GLN A 274 -20.84 6.71 -1.82
CA GLN A 274 -19.80 6.20 -0.93
C GLN A 274 -18.64 7.19 -0.83
N TRP A 275 -18.14 7.40 0.37
CA TRP A 275 -17.00 8.26 0.64
C TRP A 275 -15.79 7.36 0.81
N PHE A 276 -14.64 7.77 0.27
CA PHE A 276 -13.40 7.01 0.40
C PHE A 276 -12.23 7.90 0.79
N SER A 277 -11.38 7.41 1.68
CA SER A 277 -10.07 8.01 1.94
C SER A 277 -9.15 7.77 0.74
N ALA A 278 -8.75 8.86 0.07
CA ALA A 278 -8.01 8.80 -1.19
C ALA A 278 -6.63 9.47 -1.14
N TYR A 279 -6.20 9.91 0.05
CA TYR A 279 -4.93 10.60 0.25
C TYR A 279 -3.72 9.66 0.30
N SER A 280 -3.90 8.38 0.67
CA SER A 280 -2.81 7.40 0.68
C SER A 280 -2.32 7.09 -0.73
N VAL A 281 -1.05 6.68 -0.88
CA VAL A 281 -0.41 6.56 -2.20
C VAL A 281 -1.09 5.50 -3.07
N GLU A 282 -1.73 5.97 -4.15
CA GLU A 282 -2.52 5.21 -5.13
C GLU A 282 -3.68 4.35 -4.57
N SER A 283 -3.96 4.42 -3.27
CA SER A 283 -5.01 3.60 -2.63
C SER A 283 -6.43 4.03 -2.98
N GLY A 284 -6.65 5.30 -3.33
CA GLY A 284 -7.98 5.81 -3.70
C GLY A 284 -8.42 5.50 -5.13
N LYS A 285 -7.47 5.20 -6.03
CA LYS A 285 -7.74 5.00 -7.46
C LYS A 285 -8.74 3.89 -7.76
N PRO A 286 -8.72 2.70 -7.11
CA PRO A 286 -9.70 1.64 -7.39
C PRO A 286 -11.16 2.02 -7.13
N TYR A 287 -11.38 3.04 -6.31
CA TYR A 287 -12.72 3.43 -5.86
C TYR A 287 -13.31 4.59 -6.66
N GLN A 288 -12.55 5.22 -7.55
CA GLN A 288 -12.99 6.35 -8.38
C GLN A 288 -14.18 6.03 -9.28
N GLN A 289 -14.36 4.77 -9.67
CA GLN A 289 -15.43 4.30 -10.55
C GLN A 289 -16.64 3.73 -9.80
N VAL A 290 -16.57 3.63 -8.48
CA VAL A 290 -17.72 3.21 -7.67
C VAL A 290 -18.84 4.22 -7.83
N ARG A 291 -20.07 3.74 -7.99
CA ARG A 291 -21.24 4.61 -8.16
C ARG A 291 -21.37 5.59 -6.99
N GLY A 292 -21.41 6.88 -7.31
CA GLY A 292 -21.54 7.94 -6.31
C GLY A 292 -20.32 8.11 -5.40
N ALA A 293 -19.13 7.67 -5.85
CA ALA A 293 -17.90 7.85 -5.09
C ALA A 293 -17.57 9.35 -4.88
N CYS A 294 -17.23 9.69 -3.64
CA CYS A 294 -16.70 10.98 -3.24
C CYS A 294 -15.34 10.74 -2.57
N LEU A 295 -14.28 11.36 -3.08
CA LEU A 295 -12.91 11.05 -2.66
C LEU A 295 -12.32 12.12 -1.75
N ASP A 296 -11.88 11.70 -0.57
CA ASP A 296 -11.17 12.57 0.36
C ASP A 296 -9.69 12.69 0.00
N PHE A 297 -9.25 13.92 -0.30
CA PHE A 297 -7.85 14.19 -0.61
C PHE A 297 -7.04 14.63 0.62
N GLY A 298 -7.62 14.64 1.81
CA GLY A 298 -6.90 14.53 3.07
C GLY A 298 -6.17 15.78 3.55
N ILE A 299 -6.68 16.97 3.24
CA ILE A 299 -6.02 18.23 3.62
C ILE A 299 -6.03 18.55 5.10
N SER A 300 -6.80 17.83 5.91
CA SER A 300 -6.93 18.06 7.35
C SER A 300 -6.10 17.08 8.17
N TYR A 301 -5.61 16.03 7.54
CA TYR A 301 -4.89 14.98 8.22
C TYR A 301 -3.43 15.32 8.51
N ARG A 302 -2.91 14.66 9.54
CA ARG A 302 -1.50 14.72 9.94
C ARG A 302 -0.61 13.99 8.93
N GLY A 303 0.60 14.50 8.71
CA GLY A 303 1.61 13.80 7.89
C GLY A 303 1.26 13.65 6.40
N GLN A 304 0.24 14.36 5.92
CA GLN A 304 -0.12 14.36 4.50
C GLN A 304 0.74 15.33 3.69
N ASN A 305 0.97 15.01 2.41
CA ASN A 305 1.61 15.88 1.46
C ASN A 305 0.55 16.67 0.68
N LEU A 306 0.30 17.91 1.12
CA LEU A 306 -0.80 18.73 0.56
C LEU A 306 -0.61 18.99 -0.94
N GLY A 307 0.61 19.28 -1.38
CA GLY A 307 0.90 19.48 -2.81
C GLY A 307 0.50 18.27 -3.64
N ARG A 308 0.87 17.06 -3.20
CA ARG A 308 0.50 15.81 -3.88
C ARG A 308 -1.01 15.64 -3.93
N ASN A 309 -1.65 15.86 -2.79
CA ASN A 309 -3.05 15.57 -2.60
C ASN A 309 -3.96 16.52 -3.40
N TYR A 310 -3.61 17.80 -3.49
CA TYR A 310 -4.30 18.74 -4.36
C TYR A 310 -4.12 18.40 -5.85
N ALA A 311 -2.94 17.90 -6.24
CA ALA A 311 -2.72 17.41 -7.60
C ALA A 311 -3.54 16.13 -7.87
N TYR A 312 -3.66 15.23 -6.89
CA TYR A 312 -4.49 14.03 -6.99
C TYR A 312 -5.99 14.36 -7.10
N ALA A 313 -6.49 15.39 -6.41
CA ALA A 313 -7.90 15.81 -6.44
C ALA A 313 -8.43 16.23 -7.84
N LEU A 314 -7.55 16.31 -8.85
CA LEU A 314 -7.89 16.61 -10.24
C LEU A 314 -8.30 15.36 -11.05
N HIS A 315 -8.68 14.26 -10.40
CA HIS A 315 -9.15 13.00 -11.01
C HIS A 315 -10.54 13.09 -11.69
N GLY A 316 -11.20 14.25 -11.65
CA GLY A 316 -12.47 14.48 -12.36
C GLY A 316 -13.71 13.83 -11.73
N ARG A 317 -13.63 13.38 -10.48
CA ARG A 317 -14.76 12.87 -9.67
C ARG A 317 -15.09 13.85 -8.53
N PRO A 318 -16.25 13.71 -7.84
CA PRO A 318 -16.53 14.47 -6.64
C PRO A 318 -15.40 14.39 -5.62
N VAL A 319 -15.09 15.52 -4.99
CA VAL A 319 -14.00 15.63 -4.00
C VAL A 319 -14.56 15.93 -2.63
N SER A 320 -13.91 15.38 -1.61
CA SER A 320 -14.23 15.61 -0.20
C SER A 320 -12.99 16.08 0.55
N TYR A 321 -13.20 16.74 1.68
CA TYR A 321 -12.18 16.82 2.71
C TYR A 321 -12.78 16.72 4.10
N PHE A 322 -12.14 15.89 4.93
CA PHE A 322 -12.46 15.70 6.32
C PHE A 322 -12.16 16.95 7.13
N GLU A 323 -12.94 17.19 8.18
CA GLU A 323 -12.72 18.26 9.16
C GLU A 323 -12.50 19.67 8.54
N TYR A 324 -13.58 20.43 8.36
CA TYR A 324 -13.54 21.77 7.76
C TYR A 324 -12.67 22.83 8.49
N ARG A 325 -12.38 22.70 9.79
CA ARG A 325 -11.80 23.81 10.56
C ARG A 325 -10.32 24.01 10.31
N SER A 326 -9.54 22.95 10.45
CA SER A 326 -8.08 22.97 10.31
C SER A 326 -7.60 23.50 8.97
N PRO A 327 -8.24 23.23 7.82
CA PRO A 327 -7.79 23.82 6.57
C PRO A 327 -8.31 25.27 6.44
N VAL A 328 -9.51 25.60 6.91
CA VAL A 328 -10.17 26.89 6.60
C VAL A 328 -9.87 28.01 7.63
N TYR A 329 -9.82 27.68 8.92
CA TYR A 329 -9.82 28.61 10.07
C TYR A 329 -8.55 28.52 10.91
N LEU A 330 -7.41 28.89 10.30
CA LEU A 330 -6.10 28.67 10.91
C LEU A 330 -5.93 29.42 12.23
N ASP A 331 -6.40 30.66 12.30
CA ASP A 331 -6.21 31.52 13.45
C ASP A 331 -7.07 31.09 14.64
N GLU A 332 -8.31 30.66 14.38
CA GLU A 332 -9.21 30.12 15.40
C GLU A 332 -8.67 28.82 15.99
N MET A 333 -8.16 27.92 15.14
CA MET A 333 -7.53 26.68 15.59
C MET A 333 -6.30 26.98 16.47
N ARG A 334 -5.41 27.88 16.04
CA ARG A 334 -4.25 28.30 16.85
C ARG A 334 -4.67 28.93 18.17
N ARG A 335 -5.66 29.83 18.15
CA ARG A 335 -6.19 30.48 19.35
C ARG A 335 -6.74 29.48 20.35
N TYR A 336 -7.53 28.52 19.88
CA TYR A 336 -8.11 27.47 20.72
C TYR A 336 -7.03 26.60 21.36
N TYR A 337 -6.13 26.01 20.55
CA TYR A 337 -5.12 25.08 21.05
C TYR A 337 -4.08 25.74 21.96
N LYS A 338 -3.80 27.04 21.78
CA LYS A 338 -2.96 27.82 22.71
C LYS A 338 -3.57 27.90 24.12
N GLN A 339 -4.89 27.80 24.25
CA GLN A 339 -5.60 27.82 25.54
C GLN A 339 -5.79 26.42 26.14
N VAL A 340 -5.52 25.35 25.38
CA VAL A 340 -5.63 23.97 25.90
C VAL A 340 -4.44 23.71 26.81
N LYS A 341 -4.72 23.47 28.10
CA LYS A 341 -3.70 23.24 29.14
C LYS A 341 -2.71 22.14 28.70
N GLY A 342 -1.42 22.46 28.71
CA GLY A 342 -0.35 21.52 28.39
C GLY A 342 -0.14 21.26 26.89
N PHE A 343 -1.01 21.78 26.01
CA PHE A 343 -0.90 21.51 24.58
C PHE A 343 0.33 22.19 23.96
N THR A 344 0.53 23.48 24.24
CA THR A 344 1.63 24.26 23.67
C THR A 344 2.97 23.77 24.22
N GLU A 345 3.01 23.38 25.49
CA GLU A 345 4.20 22.82 26.13
C GLU A 345 4.58 21.46 25.52
N LYS A 346 3.59 20.62 25.19
CA LYS A 346 3.81 19.28 24.60
C LYS A 346 4.12 19.34 23.11
N ASN A 347 3.40 20.16 22.35
CA ASN A 347 3.40 20.11 20.89
C ASN A 347 3.90 21.39 20.23
N GLY A 348 4.01 22.52 20.92
CA GLY A 348 4.24 23.83 20.31
C GLY A 348 3.00 24.35 19.58
N ASP A 349 3.13 24.65 18.27
CA ASP A 349 2.02 25.07 17.42
C ASP A 349 1.18 23.89 16.94
N PHE A 350 -0.14 24.10 16.80
CA PHE A 350 -1.05 23.05 16.31
C PHE A 350 -0.68 22.54 14.91
N TYR A 351 -0.30 23.43 14.00
CA TYR A 351 0.01 23.03 12.63
C TYR A 351 1.46 22.58 12.50
N THR A 352 2.42 23.42 12.92
CA THR A 352 3.83 23.14 12.66
C THR A 352 4.45 22.15 13.64
N GLY A 353 3.88 22.02 14.83
CA GLY A 353 4.26 21.04 15.83
C GLY A 353 3.42 19.77 15.77
N TYR A 354 2.13 19.86 16.11
CA TYR A 354 1.26 18.69 16.23
C TYR A 354 0.98 18.01 14.87
N LEU A 355 0.52 18.76 13.86
CA LEU A 355 0.27 18.21 12.52
C LEU A 355 1.56 18.01 11.69
N GLY A 356 2.69 18.58 12.11
CA GLY A 356 3.98 18.49 11.42
C GLY A 356 4.00 19.20 10.06
N ARG A 357 3.28 20.32 9.92
CA ARG A 357 3.25 21.13 8.68
C ARG A 357 4.36 22.18 8.65
N GLN A 358 4.81 22.55 7.47
CA GLN A 358 5.68 23.71 7.28
C GLN A 358 4.79 24.95 7.20
N GLN A 359 5.24 26.09 7.74
CA GLN A 359 4.49 27.34 7.64
C GLN A 359 4.17 27.67 6.17
N LYS A 360 5.15 27.45 5.28
CA LYS A 360 5.00 27.63 3.84
C LYS A 360 3.92 26.74 3.21
N GLU A 361 3.68 25.54 3.74
CA GLU A 361 2.54 24.72 3.28
C GLU A 361 1.21 25.35 3.67
N LEU A 362 1.11 25.90 4.89
CA LEU A 362 -0.11 26.58 5.33
C LEU A 362 -0.41 27.80 4.46
N ASP A 363 0.62 28.60 4.17
CA ASP A 363 0.50 29.84 3.39
C ASP A 363 0.05 29.58 1.94
N LEU A 364 0.38 28.41 1.38
CA LEU A 364 0.07 28.05 0.00
C LEU A 364 -1.24 27.27 -0.15
N PHE A 365 -1.57 26.40 0.82
CA PHE A 365 -2.59 25.37 0.65
C PHE A 365 -3.77 25.48 1.62
N CYS A 366 -3.63 26.23 2.71
CA CYS A 366 -4.66 26.38 3.73
C CYS A 366 -5.17 27.82 3.76
N GLY A 367 -6.31 28.03 4.40
CA GLY A 367 -7.03 29.29 4.46
C GLY A 367 -8.05 29.43 3.33
N LYS A 368 -9.12 30.18 3.59
CA LYS A 368 -10.28 30.34 2.69
C LYS A 368 -9.88 30.59 1.24
N GLU A 369 -8.99 31.55 1.00
CA GLU A 369 -8.59 31.95 -0.36
C GLU A 369 -7.82 30.86 -1.13
N ASN A 370 -6.95 30.11 -0.44
CA ASN A 370 -6.16 29.07 -1.08
C ASN A 370 -7.04 27.84 -1.37
N ILE A 371 -7.86 27.44 -0.40
CA ILE A 371 -8.79 26.32 -0.55
C ILE A 371 -9.77 26.59 -1.68
N LYS A 372 -10.38 27.79 -1.71
CA LYS A 372 -11.26 28.20 -2.80
C LYS A 372 -10.58 28.06 -4.16
N ARG A 373 -9.37 28.60 -4.31
CA ARG A 373 -8.61 28.55 -5.58
C ARG A 373 -8.38 27.13 -6.06
N TRP A 374 -7.98 26.23 -5.16
CA TRP A 374 -7.75 24.83 -5.52
C TRP A 374 -9.03 24.06 -5.79
N LEU A 375 -10.09 24.25 -5.01
CA LEU A 375 -11.38 23.59 -5.22
C LEU A 375 -12.06 24.08 -6.51
N ASP A 376 -11.99 25.38 -6.80
CA ASP A 376 -12.45 25.94 -8.09
C ASP A 376 -11.70 25.30 -9.26
N PHE A 377 -10.40 25.03 -9.09
CA PHE A 377 -9.58 24.40 -10.12
C PHE A 377 -9.94 22.92 -10.30
N ALA A 378 -10.08 22.15 -9.22
CA ALA A 378 -10.51 20.75 -9.25
C ALA A 378 -11.91 20.60 -9.88
N ALA A 379 -12.85 21.48 -9.50
CA ALA A 379 -14.23 21.47 -9.99
C ALA A 379 -14.34 21.62 -11.53
N ARG A 380 -13.39 22.31 -12.18
CA ARG A 380 -13.38 22.44 -13.65
C ARG A 380 -13.25 21.09 -14.35
N TRP A 381 -12.57 20.13 -13.74
CA TRP A 381 -12.30 18.81 -14.32
C TRP A 381 -13.33 17.75 -13.93
N GLN A 382 -14.24 18.05 -13.00
CA GLN A 382 -15.30 17.12 -12.61
C GLN A 382 -16.20 16.74 -13.79
N GLY A 383 -16.56 15.46 -13.87
CA GLY A 383 -17.30 14.88 -14.99
C GLY A 383 -16.43 14.56 -16.21
N GLY A 384 -15.12 14.81 -16.15
CA GLY A 384 -14.18 14.38 -17.18
C GLY A 384 -13.97 12.86 -17.21
N ARG A 385 -13.41 12.37 -18.30
CA ARG A 385 -13.08 10.95 -18.50
C ARG A 385 -11.60 10.70 -18.22
N SER A 386 -11.28 9.64 -17.49
CA SER A 386 -9.88 9.19 -17.34
C SER A 386 -9.26 8.86 -18.69
N ALA A 387 -8.00 9.25 -18.89
CA ALA A 387 -7.21 8.88 -20.06
C ALA A 387 -6.26 7.70 -19.80
N ALA A 388 -6.33 7.07 -18.62
CA ALA A 388 -5.53 5.90 -18.29
C ALA A 388 -5.81 4.72 -19.25
N PRO A 389 -4.79 4.21 -19.96
CA PRO A 389 -4.95 3.03 -20.81
C PRO A 389 -4.90 1.72 -20.03
N VAL A 390 -4.47 1.76 -18.77
CA VAL A 390 -4.28 0.61 -17.90
C VAL A 390 -5.17 0.71 -16.68
N ALA A 391 -5.79 -0.40 -16.30
CA ALA A 391 -6.40 -0.54 -14.99
C ALA A 391 -5.72 -1.65 -14.19
N VAL A 392 -5.44 -1.39 -12.90
CA VAL A 392 -4.96 -2.41 -11.95
C VAL A 392 -6.13 -2.87 -11.09
N ALA A 393 -6.45 -4.16 -11.19
CA ALA A 393 -7.61 -4.74 -10.53
C ALA A 393 -7.36 -5.00 -9.03
N VAL A 394 -8.38 -4.77 -8.21
CA VAL A 394 -8.40 -5.14 -6.79
C VAL A 394 -9.65 -5.96 -6.47
N HIS A 395 -9.52 -6.95 -5.59
CA HIS A 395 -10.62 -7.78 -5.08
C HIS A 395 -10.55 -7.83 -3.54
N PRO A 396 -11.01 -6.76 -2.85
CA PRO A 396 -10.70 -6.54 -1.43
C PRO A 396 -11.05 -7.71 -0.52
N ASN A 397 -12.27 -8.25 -0.61
CA ASN A 397 -12.74 -9.32 0.28
C ASN A 397 -11.91 -10.61 0.14
N ALA A 398 -11.66 -11.05 -1.09
CA ALA A 398 -10.82 -12.23 -1.33
C ALA A 398 -9.38 -12.01 -0.85
N PHE A 399 -8.85 -10.80 -1.04
CA PHE A 399 -7.51 -10.44 -0.61
C PHE A 399 -7.38 -10.43 0.93
N VAL A 400 -8.35 -9.82 1.62
CA VAL A 400 -8.43 -9.78 3.09
C VAL A 400 -8.53 -11.19 3.67
N MET A 401 -9.38 -12.06 3.11
CA MET A 401 -9.49 -13.46 3.58
C MET A 401 -8.21 -14.27 3.42
N LYS A 402 -7.40 -13.97 2.40
CA LYS A 402 -6.10 -14.62 2.18
C LYS A 402 -5.00 -14.08 3.08
N HIS A 403 -5.05 -12.80 3.41
CA HIS A 403 -3.98 -12.08 4.13
C HIS A 403 -4.47 -11.39 5.43
N PRO A 404 -5.29 -12.03 6.28
CA PRO A 404 -6.03 -11.34 7.34
C PRO A 404 -5.14 -10.75 8.45
N LEU A 405 -3.89 -11.21 8.58
CA LEU A 405 -2.94 -10.75 9.60
C LEU A 405 -1.98 -9.65 9.10
N ALA A 406 -1.90 -9.43 7.79
CA ALA A 406 -0.91 -8.54 7.18
C ALA A 406 -1.43 -7.88 5.89
N THR A 407 -2.72 -7.56 5.83
CA THR A 407 -3.41 -7.13 4.61
C THR A 407 -2.70 -5.95 3.94
N GLY A 408 -2.49 -4.85 4.67
CA GLY A 408 -1.86 -3.64 4.15
C GLY A 408 -0.42 -3.86 3.68
N SER A 409 0.38 -4.66 4.39
CA SER A 409 1.74 -4.98 3.97
C SER A 409 1.76 -5.82 2.69
N GLN A 410 0.85 -6.79 2.56
CA GLN A 410 0.70 -7.59 1.35
C GLN A 410 0.20 -6.73 0.18
N TYR A 411 -0.74 -5.81 0.42
CA TYR A 411 -1.24 -4.88 -0.59
C TYR A 411 -0.16 -3.92 -1.08
N ALA A 412 0.64 -3.38 -0.15
CA ALA A 412 1.77 -2.52 -0.48
C ALA A 412 2.73 -3.23 -1.45
N GLN A 413 3.12 -4.46 -1.12
CA GLN A 413 4.02 -5.27 -1.94
C GLN A 413 3.42 -5.67 -3.29
N LYS A 414 2.18 -6.17 -3.30
CA LYS A 414 1.59 -6.85 -4.46
C LYS A 414 0.88 -5.92 -5.43
N VAL A 415 0.37 -4.79 -4.95
CA VAL A 415 -0.47 -3.86 -5.72
C VAL A 415 0.14 -2.46 -5.75
N ARG A 416 0.43 -1.85 -4.59
CA ARG A 416 0.85 -0.44 -4.53
C ARG A 416 2.22 -0.23 -5.21
N SER A 417 3.19 -1.12 -5.00
CA SER A 417 4.49 -1.03 -5.66
C SER A 417 4.36 -1.14 -7.18
N LEU A 418 3.46 -2.00 -7.67
CA LEU A 418 3.15 -2.11 -9.09
C LEU A 418 2.52 -0.83 -9.64
N MET A 419 1.48 -0.29 -8.99
CA MET A 419 0.84 0.98 -9.41
C MET A 419 1.84 2.15 -9.40
N THR A 420 2.71 2.21 -8.39
CA THR A 420 3.77 3.23 -8.30
C THR A 420 4.80 3.10 -9.44
N ALA A 421 5.18 1.87 -9.80
CA ALA A 421 6.10 1.64 -10.91
C ALA A 421 5.46 1.92 -12.28
N LEU A 422 4.15 1.64 -12.43
CA LEU A 422 3.40 1.96 -13.65
C LEU A 422 3.22 3.47 -13.82
N THR A 423 2.87 4.20 -12.76
CA THR A 423 2.69 5.66 -12.78
C THR A 423 3.96 6.42 -13.13
N ALA A 424 5.15 5.83 -12.95
CA ALA A 424 6.41 6.36 -13.47
C ALA A 424 6.56 6.26 -15.00
N ARG A 425 5.62 5.61 -15.70
CA ARG A 425 5.68 5.34 -17.14
C ARG A 425 4.40 5.76 -17.88
N THR A 426 3.22 5.54 -17.31
CA THR A 426 1.90 5.81 -17.89
C THR A 426 0.91 6.13 -16.80
N ASP A 427 -0.22 6.76 -17.13
CA ASP A 427 -1.34 6.85 -16.19
C ASP A 427 -2.01 5.48 -15.98
N VAL A 428 -2.61 5.30 -14.80
CA VAL A 428 -3.23 4.05 -14.34
C VAL A 428 -4.49 4.37 -13.54
N ASP A 429 -5.59 3.68 -13.88
CA ASP A 429 -6.78 3.60 -13.04
C ASP A 429 -6.67 2.38 -12.12
N GLY A 430 -7.43 2.38 -11.02
CA GLY A 430 -7.75 1.15 -10.32
C GLY A 430 -9.10 0.59 -10.80
N LEU A 431 -9.28 -0.72 -10.71
CA LEU A 431 -10.53 -1.40 -11.05
C LEU A 431 -10.99 -2.28 -9.89
N LEU A 432 -12.06 -1.88 -9.20
CA LEU A 432 -12.70 -2.73 -8.19
C LEU A 432 -13.45 -3.87 -8.87
N LEU A 433 -12.94 -5.10 -8.75
CA LEU A 433 -13.61 -6.30 -9.26
C LEU A 433 -14.96 -6.49 -8.54
N GLU A 434 -15.91 -7.10 -9.24
CA GLU A 434 -17.29 -7.34 -8.77
C GLU A 434 -18.17 -6.06 -8.65
N SER A 435 -17.61 -4.86 -8.77
CA SER A 435 -18.37 -3.59 -8.82
C SER A 435 -19.31 -3.53 -10.03
N GLN A 436 -20.36 -2.71 -9.95
CA GLN A 436 -21.27 -2.49 -11.07
C GLN A 436 -20.52 -2.01 -12.33
N PHE A 437 -19.49 -1.18 -12.15
CA PHE A 437 -18.65 -0.72 -13.24
C PHE A 437 -17.89 -1.88 -13.92
N ALA A 438 -17.26 -2.76 -13.14
CA ALA A 438 -16.46 -3.87 -13.67
C ALA A 438 -17.31 -4.99 -14.28
N LEU A 439 -18.54 -5.16 -13.81
CA LEU A 439 -19.48 -6.16 -14.34
C LEU A 439 -20.05 -5.79 -15.72
N ASP A 440 -19.99 -4.53 -16.15
CA ASP A 440 -20.35 -4.14 -17.50
C ASP A 440 -19.12 -4.16 -18.44
N PRO A 441 -19.07 -5.09 -19.42
CA PRO A 441 -17.95 -5.18 -20.34
C PRO A 441 -17.73 -3.91 -21.17
N LYS A 442 -18.76 -3.07 -21.37
CA LYS A 442 -18.62 -1.81 -22.12
C LYS A 442 -17.71 -0.82 -21.41
N ASN A 443 -17.75 -0.80 -20.08
CA ASN A 443 -16.89 0.05 -19.28
C ASN A 443 -15.43 -0.40 -19.39
N LEU A 444 -15.20 -1.72 -19.39
CA LEU A 444 -13.85 -2.29 -19.50
C LEU A 444 -13.16 -1.97 -20.83
N ARG A 445 -13.91 -1.74 -21.92
CA ARG A 445 -13.36 -1.33 -23.24
C ARG A 445 -12.60 -0.01 -23.20
N GLY A 446 -12.79 0.80 -22.16
CA GLY A 446 -11.97 2.01 -21.94
C GLY A 446 -10.49 1.69 -21.71
N TYR A 447 -10.17 0.47 -21.24
CA TYR A 447 -8.81 0.05 -20.93
C TYR A 447 -8.20 -0.81 -22.03
N SER A 448 -6.98 -0.49 -22.43
CA SER A 448 -6.20 -1.32 -23.36
C SER A 448 -5.56 -2.53 -22.67
N LEU A 449 -5.35 -2.44 -21.36
CA LEU A 449 -4.85 -3.53 -20.52
C LEU A 449 -5.51 -3.47 -19.15
N ILE A 450 -6.01 -4.62 -18.69
CA ILE A 450 -6.36 -4.83 -17.28
C ILE A 450 -5.32 -5.77 -16.69
N ILE A 451 -4.70 -5.34 -15.60
CA ILE A 451 -3.72 -6.12 -14.85
C ILE A 451 -4.44 -6.71 -13.64
N ILE A 452 -4.32 -8.03 -13.45
CA ILE A 452 -4.78 -8.73 -12.25
C ILE A 452 -3.54 -9.06 -11.42
N PRO A 453 -3.27 -8.30 -10.34
CA PRO A 453 -2.13 -8.54 -9.47
C PRO A 453 -2.20 -9.89 -8.77
N GLU A 454 -1.08 -10.27 -8.17
CA GLU A 454 -1.00 -11.48 -7.37
C GLU A 454 -2.06 -11.49 -6.26
N ASP A 455 -2.75 -12.63 -6.11
CA ASP A 455 -3.86 -12.89 -5.19
C ASP A 455 -5.18 -12.16 -5.44
N MET A 456 -5.24 -11.19 -6.36
CA MET A 456 -6.47 -10.46 -6.70
C MET A 456 -7.39 -11.22 -7.66
N GLY A 457 -6.89 -12.28 -8.30
CA GLY A 457 -7.62 -13.08 -9.30
C GLY A 457 -8.49 -14.20 -8.75
N SER A 458 -8.60 -14.34 -7.43
CA SER A 458 -9.29 -15.47 -6.80
C SER A 458 -10.72 -15.18 -6.41
N GLY A 459 -11.55 -16.22 -6.46
CA GLY A 459 -12.93 -16.17 -5.99
C GLY A 459 -13.85 -15.29 -6.84
N LEU A 460 -13.57 -15.17 -8.14
CA LEU A 460 -14.38 -14.38 -9.06
C LEU A 460 -15.79 -14.96 -9.19
N SER A 461 -16.79 -14.09 -9.33
CA SER A 461 -18.15 -14.51 -9.65
C SER A 461 -18.27 -14.92 -11.13
N GLN A 462 -19.29 -15.71 -11.47
CA GLN A 462 -19.56 -16.06 -12.87
C GLN A 462 -19.83 -14.81 -13.74
N PRO A 463 -20.59 -13.79 -13.29
CA PRO A 463 -20.70 -12.52 -14.00
C PRO A 463 -19.36 -11.83 -14.26
N MET A 464 -18.46 -11.80 -13.28
CA MET A 464 -17.14 -11.18 -13.46
C MET A 464 -16.28 -11.96 -14.46
N VAL A 465 -16.28 -13.29 -14.39
CA VAL A 465 -15.62 -14.15 -15.38
C VAL A 465 -16.17 -13.90 -16.79
N ALA A 466 -17.49 -13.80 -16.95
CA ALA A 466 -18.13 -13.49 -18.21
C ALA A 466 -17.73 -12.11 -18.74
N SER A 467 -17.65 -11.10 -17.85
CA SER A 467 -17.21 -9.75 -18.20
C SER A 467 -15.77 -9.71 -18.69
N LEU A 468 -14.84 -10.37 -17.98
CA LEU A 468 -13.44 -10.47 -18.39
C LEU A 468 -13.27 -11.23 -19.72
N LYS A 469 -14.00 -12.33 -19.92
CA LYS A 469 -14.00 -13.05 -21.21
C LYS A 469 -14.50 -12.18 -22.34
N ARG A 470 -15.57 -11.42 -22.11
CA ARG A 470 -16.11 -10.51 -23.12
C ARG A 470 -15.14 -9.39 -23.46
N TYR A 471 -14.50 -8.80 -22.44
CA TYR A 471 -13.46 -7.80 -22.62
C TYR A 471 -12.31 -8.30 -23.51
N VAL A 472 -11.80 -9.51 -23.26
CA VAL A 472 -10.74 -10.13 -24.09
C VAL A 472 -11.25 -10.41 -25.50
N ALA A 473 -12.47 -10.93 -25.65
CA ALA A 473 -13.08 -11.20 -26.96
C ALA A 473 -13.28 -9.93 -27.80
N ASP A 474 -13.53 -8.79 -27.15
CA ASP A 474 -13.64 -7.48 -27.79
C ASP A 474 -12.25 -6.85 -28.11
N GLY A 475 -11.15 -7.58 -27.91
CA GLY A 475 -9.79 -7.16 -28.24
C GLY A 475 -8.99 -6.56 -27.07
N GLY A 476 -9.56 -6.54 -25.87
CA GLY A 476 -8.87 -6.16 -24.63
C GLY A 476 -7.76 -7.14 -24.27
N LYS A 477 -6.80 -6.68 -23.44
CA LYS A 477 -5.69 -7.52 -22.97
C LYS A 477 -5.75 -7.69 -21.46
N LEU A 478 -5.49 -8.91 -21.00
CA LEU A 478 -5.29 -9.21 -19.59
C LEU A 478 -3.83 -9.52 -19.32
N LEU A 479 -3.31 -9.04 -18.20
CA LEU A 479 -2.03 -9.47 -17.64
C LEU A 479 -2.27 -10.00 -16.22
N VAL A 480 -2.11 -11.30 -16.05
CA VAL A 480 -2.26 -11.99 -14.75
C VAL A 480 -0.88 -12.21 -14.14
N ILE A 481 -0.71 -11.78 -12.89
CA ILE A 481 0.58 -11.82 -12.20
C ILE A 481 0.62 -12.96 -11.20
N ALA A 482 1.34 -14.02 -11.54
CA ALA A 482 1.77 -15.10 -10.64
C ALA A 482 0.70 -15.69 -9.72
N THR A 483 -0.56 -15.66 -10.12
CA THR A 483 -1.69 -16.12 -9.31
C THR A 483 -2.69 -16.87 -10.18
N PRO A 484 -3.33 -17.93 -9.67
CA PRO A 484 -4.40 -18.57 -10.41
C PRO A 484 -5.60 -17.61 -10.56
N LEU A 485 -6.26 -17.68 -11.71
CA LEU A 485 -7.59 -17.12 -11.86
C LEU A 485 -8.60 -18.18 -11.44
N THR A 486 -9.45 -17.87 -10.46
CA THR A 486 -10.37 -18.87 -9.92
C THR A 486 -11.78 -18.32 -9.77
N THR A 487 -12.76 -19.22 -9.87
CA THR A 487 -14.12 -18.98 -9.36
C THR A 487 -14.31 -19.77 -8.09
N ALA A 488 -15.05 -19.23 -7.14
CA ALA A 488 -15.39 -19.94 -5.91
C ALA A 488 -16.72 -19.43 -5.37
N ARG A 489 -17.19 -20.05 -4.28
CA ARG A 489 -18.18 -19.41 -3.41
C ARG A 489 -17.55 -18.20 -2.72
N ARG A 490 -18.38 -17.33 -2.13
CA ARG A 490 -17.89 -16.11 -1.44
C ARG A 490 -16.90 -16.41 -0.31
N ASP A 491 -16.99 -17.57 0.33
CA ASP A 491 -16.06 -18.03 1.38
C ASP A 491 -14.81 -18.73 0.82
N LEU A 492 -14.56 -18.60 -0.48
CA LEU A 492 -13.48 -19.25 -1.24
C LEU A 492 -13.52 -20.80 -1.22
N THR A 493 -14.63 -21.41 -0.80
CA THR A 493 -14.81 -22.86 -0.92
C THR A 493 -15.31 -23.26 -2.31
N GLY A 494 -15.04 -24.50 -2.70
CA GLY A 494 -15.39 -25.00 -4.04
C GLY A 494 -14.62 -24.28 -5.15
N GLU A 495 -13.39 -23.85 -4.85
CA GLU A 495 -12.55 -23.12 -5.79
C GLU A 495 -12.27 -23.98 -7.04
N LYS A 496 -12.52 -23.38 -8.21
CA LYS A 496 -12.25 -23.97 -9.52
C LYS A 496 -11.22 -23.10 -10.23
N ASP A 497 -10.10 -23.73 -10.57
CA ASP A 497 -9.03 -23.09 -11.34
C ASP A 497 -9.45 -22.88 -12.80
N LEU A 498 -9.37 -21.63 -13.24
CA LEU A 498 -9.63 -21.18 -14.61
C LEU A 498 -8.35 -20.74 -15.34
N THR A 499 -7.18 -20.89 -14.71
CA THR A 499 -5.88 -20.45 -15.24
C THR A 499 -5.57 -21.15 -16.56
N ARG A 500 -5.86 -22.45 -16.66
CA ARG A 500 -5.69 -23.18 -17.92
C ARG A 500 -6.57 -22.60 -19.04
N GLU A 501 -7.81 -22.26 -18.71
CA GLU A 501 -8.80 -21.74 -19.66
C GLU A 501 -8.43 -20.33 -20.14
N PHE A 502 -8.10 -19.42 -19.20
CA PHE A 502 -7.75 -18.03 -19.52
C PHE A 502 -6.34 -17.92 -20.06
N CYS A 503 -5.36 -18.42 -19.32
CA CYS A 503 -3.95 -18.14 -19.52
C CYS A 503 -3.24 -19.21 -20.35
N GLY A 504 -3.89 -20.34 -20.65
CA GLY A 504 -3.28 -21.44 -21.40
C GLY A 504 -2.14 -22.14 -20.64
N VAL A 505 -2.12 -22.05 -19.30
CA VAL A 505 -1.10 -22.66 -18.44
C VAL A 505 -1.70 -23.30 -17.18
N GLU A 506 -1.00 -24.27 -16.62
CA GLU A 506 -1.29 -24.88 -15.33
C GLU A 506 -0.12 -24.58 -14.38
N ILE A 507 -0.41 -24.08 -13.17
CA ILE A 507 0.60 -23.81 -12.14
C ILE A 507 0.94 -25.14 -11.45
N THR A 508 2.21 -25.55 -11.46
CA THR A 508 2.63 -26.89 -11.01
C THR A 508 3.39 -26.92 -9.68
N GLY A 509 3.46 -25.80 -8.97
CA GLY A 509 4.17 -25.72 -7.69
C GLY A 509 3.70 -24.56 -6.81
N PRO A 510 4.08 -24.54 -5.52
CA PRO A 510 3.59 -23.56 -4.54
C PRO A 510 4.00 -22.13 -4.88
N GLY A 511 5.14 -21.98 -5.56
CA GLY A 511 5.69 -20.71 -6.00
C GLY A 511 6.32 -19.93 -4.87
N LEU A 512 7.65 -19.99 -4.80
CA LEU A 512 8.44 -19.40 -3.72
C LEU A 512 9.03 -18.07 -4.14
N ALA A 513 9.24 -17.16 -3.19
CA ALA A 513 9.98 -15.93 -3.46
C ALA A 513 11.41 -16.26 -3.88
N GLY A 514 11.97 -15.48 -4.81
CA GLY A 514 13.26 -15.82 -5.40
C GLY A 514 13.76 -14.78 -6.37
N TYR A 515 15.07 -14.81 -6.66
CA TYR A 515 15.60 -13.98 -7.72
C TYR A 515 15.28 -14.53 -9.10
N VAL A 516 14.95 -13.62 -10.00
CA VAL A 516 14.66 -13.90 -11.39
C VAL A 516 15.66 -13.15 -12.24
N ALA A 517 16.31 -13.88 -13.15
CA ALA A 517 17.13 -13.29 -14.20
C ALA A 517 16.36 -13.32 -15.52
N THR A 518 16.39 -12.22 -16.27
CA THR A 518 15.78 -12.14 -17.61
C THR A 518 16.80 -12.52 -18.68
N GLU A 519 16.33 -12.99 -19.83
CA GLU A 519 17.21 -13.28 -20.99
C GLU A 519 17.94 -12.03 -21.51
N SER A 520 17.33 -10.85 -21.37
CA SER A 520 17.91 -9.57 -21.78
C SER A 520 19.01 -9.04 -20.84
N GLY A 521 19.33 -9.78 -19.78
CA GLY A 521 20.16 -9.29 -18.68
C GLY A 521 19.36 -8.48 -17.66
N GLY A 522 19.78 -8.59 -16.39
CA GLY A 522 19.05 -8.05 -15.24
C GLY A 522 18.65 -9.16 -14.27
N LYS A 523 18.80 -8.91 -12.98
CA LYS A 523 18.41 -9.81 -11.89
C LYS A 523 17.61 -8.99 -10.89
N PHE A 524 16.40 -9.43 -10.56
CA PHE A 524 15.53 -8.77 -9.58
C PHE A 524 14.93 -9.80 -8.63
N TRP A 525 14.58 -9.38 -7.42
CA TRP A 525 13.85 -10.22 -6.47
C TRP A 525 12.36 -10.24 -6.82
N SER A 526 11.73 -11.40 -6.83
CA SER A 526 10.28 -11.55 -7.02
C SER A 526 9.63 -12.09 -5.75
N GLY A 527 8.44 -11.58 -5.43
CA GLY A 527 7.64 -12.03 -4.28
C GLY A 527 7.19 -13.49 -4.38
N SER A 528 7.10 -14.03 -5.60
CA SER A 528 6.86 -15.45 -5.84
C SER A 528 7.31 -15.85 -7.25
N VAL A 529 7.74 -17.08 -7.45
CA VAL A 529 8.20 -17.58 -8.74
C VAL A 529 7.45 -18.87 -9.03
N LYS A 530 6.44 -18.80 -9.91
CA LYS A 530 5.59 -19.95 -10.26
C LYS A 530 6.28 -20.81 -11.33
N SER A 531 6.26 -22.12 -11.15
CA SER A 531 6.52 -23.08 -12.23
C SER A 531 5.20 -23.37 -12.94
N VAL A 532 5.25 -23.40 -14.27
CA VAL A 532 4.06 -23.58 -15.10
C VAL A 532 4.27 -24.65 -16.16
N ARG A 533 3.20 -25.40 -16.43
CA ARG A 533 3.10 -26.29 -17.59
C ARG A 533 2.28 -25.59 -18.67
N LEU A 534 2.82 -25.52 -19.88
CA LEU A 534 2.14 -24.92 -21.02
C LEU A 534 1.02 -25.85 -21.48
N CYS A 535 -0.19 -25.31 -21.60
CA CYS A 535 -1.41 -26.03 -21.99
C CYS A 535 -2.08 -25.42 -23.23
N GLY A 536 -1.31 -24.69 -24.05
CA GLY A 536 -1.80 -23.94 -25.21
C GLY A 536 -1.24 -22.52 -25.31
N ALA A 537 -0.60 -22.02 -24.24
CA ALA A 537 0.07 -20.73 -24.27
C ALA A 537 1.43 -20.78 -24.99
N GLU A 538 1.76 -19.69 -25.66
CA GLU A 538 3.06 -19.41 -26.25
C GLU A 538 3.97 -18.73 -25.24
N VAL A 539 5.27 -19.05 -25.25
CA VAL A 539 6.25 -18.35 -24.41
C VAL A 539 6.69 -17.07 -25.10
N ALA A 540 6.40 -15.93 -24.48
CA ALA A 540 6.79 -14.60 -24.97
C ALA A 540 8.15 -14.14 -24.41
N LEU A 541 8.52 -14.59 -23.21
CA LEU A 541 9.81 -14.30 -22.57
C LEU A 541 10.23 -15.49 -21.69
N LYS A 542 11.52 -15.84 -21.67
CA LYS A 542 12.04 -16.86 -20.75
C LYS A 542 12.93 -16.25 -19.66
N ARG A 543 13.21 -17.07 -18.64
CA ARG A 543 14.20 -16.78 -17.59
C ARG A 543 15.59 -17.08 -18.14
N GLY A 544 16.54 -16.17 -17.94
CA GLY A 544 17.88 -16.28 -18.50
C GLY A 544 18.68 -17.48 -17.97
N ALA A 545 18.53 -17.83 -16.69
CA ALA A 545 19.32 -18.89 -16.07
C ALA A 545 18.78 -20.31 -16.31
N THR A 546 17.46 -20.47 -16.43
CA THR A 546 16.79 -21.79 -16.48
C THR A 546 16.13 -22.09 -17.81
N GLY A 547 15.91 -21.09 -18.66
CA GLY A 547 15.14 -21.23 -19.90
C GLY A 547 13.63 -21.43 -19.69
N GLU A 548 13.16 -21.41 -18.43
CA GLU A 548 11.75 -21.57 -18.08
C GLU A 548 10.91 -20.35 -18.51
N PRO A 549 9.58 -20.52 -18.70
CA PRO A 549 8.71 -19.40 -19.05
C PRO A 549 8.71 -18.29 -17.99
N LEU A 550 8.92 -17.05 -18.41
CA LEU A 550 8.79 -15.84 -17.60
C LEU A 550 7.49 -15.09 -17.92
N LEU A 551 7.19 -14.92 -19.21
CA LEU A 551 5.92 -14.38 -19.71
C LEU A 551 5.38 -15.33 -20.76
N VAL A 552 4.10 -15.67 -20.64
CA VAL A 552 3.38 -16.47 -21.63
C VAL A 552 2.15 -15.73 -22.12
N ARG A 553 1.65 -16.13 -23.29
CA ARG A 553 0.48 -15.54 -23.95
C ARG A 553 -0.46 -16.61 -24.46
N ASN A 554 -1.74 -16.43 -24.21
CA ASN A 554 -2.85 -17.16 -24.80
C ASN A 554 -3.86 -16.16 -25.40
N GLY A 555 -3.75 -15.87 -26.70
CA GLY A 555 -4.53 -14.81 -27.34
C GLY A 555 -4.28 -13.43 -26.71
N GLY A 556 -5.34 -12.78 -26.20
CA GLY A 556 -5.27 -11.50 -25.49
C GLY A 556 -4.84 -11.60 -24.02
N VAL A 557 -4.71 -12.81 -23.47
CA VAL A 557 -4.37 -13.03 -22.06
C VAL A 557 -2.88 -13.34 -21.91
N HIS A 558 -2.22 -12.64 -21.00
CA HIS A 558 -0.82 -12.80 -20.68
C HIS A 558 -0.70 -13.26 -19.23
N PHE A 559 0.26 -14.13 -18.96
CA PHE A 559 0.56 -14.58 -17.61
C PHE A 559 2.06 -14.44 -17.36
N VAL A 560 2.40 -13.68 -16.31
CA VAL A 560 3.79 -13.56 -15.85
C VAL A 560 3.99 -14.49 -14.67
N THR A 561 5.05 -15.30 -14.72
CA THR A 561 5.30 -16.35 -13.73
C THR A 561 5.94 -15.82 -12.45
N THR A 562 6.12 -14.51 -12.33
CA THR A 562 6.81 -13.86 -11.22
C THR A 562 5.90 -12.86 -10.52
N GLY A 563 5.73 -13.03 -9.21
CA GLY A 563 4.96 -12.19 -8.32
C GLY A 563 5.59 -10.81 -8.12
N CYS A 564 4.78 -9.91 -7.58
CA CYS A 564 5.20 -8.53 -7.39
C CYS A 564 6.01 -8.37 -6.09
N SER A 565 6.96 -7.45 -6.15
CA SER A 565 7.79 -6.96 -5.06
C SER A 565 8.26 -5.56 -5.46
N GLU A 566 8.87 -4.80 -4.56
CA GLU A 566 9.46 -3.51 -4.92
C GLU A 566 10.51 -3.64 -6.04
N ASP A 567 11.32 -4.70 -6.00
CA ASP A 567 12.35 -4.97 -7.01
C ASP A 567 11.77 -5.46 -8.35
N ALA A 568 10.68 -6.22 -8.33
CA ALA A 568 10.03 -6.75 -9.53
C ALA A 568 9.08 -5.74 -10.19
N ALA A 569 8.58 -4.75 -9.45
CA ALA A 569 7.60 -3.80 -9.94
C ALA A 569 8.07 -3.01 -11.20
N PRO A 570 9.33 -2.54 -11.30
CA PRO A 570 9.83 -1.92 -12.53
C PRO A 570 9.80 -2.86 -13.76
N PHE A 571 10.13 -4.14 -13.57
CA PHE A 571 10.06 -5.15 -14.63
C PHE A 571 8.61 -5.42 -15.05
N LEU A 572 7.70 -5.56 -14.09
CA LEU A 572 6.28 -5.76 -14.35
C LEU A 572 5.66 -4.55 -15.07
N ALA A 573 6.02 -3.33 -14.66
CA ALA A 573 5.58 -2.11 -15.32
C ALA A 573 6.12 -1.99 -16.76
N GLN A 574 7.38 -2.38 -17.00
CA GLN A 574 7.95 -2.45 -18.34
C GLN A 574 7.27 -3.52 -19.19
N THR A 575 6.92 -4.66 -18.60
CA THR A 575 6.15 -5.72 -19.25
C THR A 575 4.77 -5.22 -19.63
N ALA A 576 4.05 -4.55 -18.74
CA ALA A 576 2.75 -3.96 -19.06
C ALA A 576 2.86 -2.93 -20.20
N GLN A 577 3.89 -2.07 -20.17
CA GLN A 577 4.15 -1.09 -21.23
C GLN A 577 4.40 -1.74 -22.60
N SER A 578 5.11 -2.86 -22.68
CA SER A 578 5.40 -3.54 -23.96
C SER A 578 4.16 -4.15 -24.60
N LEU A 579 3.09 -4.38 -23.83
CA LEU A 579 1.81 -4.88 -24.32
C LEU A 579 0.92 -3.80 -24.93
N LEU A 580 1.32 -2.52 -24.86
CA LEU A 580 0.42 -1.39 -25.07
C LEU A 580 0.93 -0.37 -26.09
N ARG A 581 -0.02 0.29 -26.74
CA ARG A 581 0.19 1.63 -27.30
C ARG A 581 -0.34 2.61 -26.26
N LEU A 582 0.55 3.43 -25.70
CA LEU A 582 0.21 4.34 -24.61
C LEU A 582 -0.27 5.70 -25.16
N PRO A 583 -1.52 6.11 -24.89
CA PRO A 583 -1.99 7.46 -25.23
C PRO A 583 -1.26 8.55 -24.42
N VAL A 584 -0.75 8.20 -23.24
CA VAL A 584 -0.02 9.07 -22.33
C VAL A 584 1.16 8.30 -21.78
N SER A 585 2.37 8.86 -21.85
CA SER A 585 3.54 8.24 -21.23
C SER A 585 4.63 9.24 -20.85
N LEU A 586 5.51 8.84 -19.93
CA LEU A 586 6.73 9.57 -19.61
C LEU A 586 7.93 8.93 -20.33
N ALA A 587 8.70 9.75 -21.03
CA ALA A 587 10.00 9.41 -21.59
C ALA A 587 11.10 10.27 -20.94
N ASP A 588 12.37 9.85 -21.05
CA ASP A 588 13.52 10.53 -20.46
C ASP A 588 13.32 10.89 -18.98
N ASN A 589 12.60 10.02 -18.25
CA ASN A 589 12.08 10.29 -16.93
C ASN A 589 13.15 10.08 -15.84
N SER A 590 13.45 11.13 -15.07
CA SER A 590 14.43 11.10 -14.00
C SER A 590 13.84 11.02 -12.58
N GLY A 591 12.51 10.88 -12.44
CA GLY A 591 11.88 10.80 -11.11
C GLY A 591 10.42 11.30 -11.02
N LEU A 592 9.76 11.54 -12.15
CA LEU A 592 8.38 11.97 -12.20
C LEU A 592 7.41 10.79 -12.31
N ARG A 593 6.17 10.99 -11.86
CA ARG A 593 5.05 10.07 -12.00
C ARG A 593 3.82 10.81 -12.47
N ILE A 594 2.95 10.15 -13.22
CA ILE A 594 1.61 10.63 -13.53
C ILE A 594 0.68 10.18 -12.40
N LEU A 595 0.06 11.12 -11.70
CA LEU A 595 -0.94 10.81 -10.67
C LEU A 595 -2.31 10.61 -11.30
N GLU A 596 -2.77 11.55 -12.12
CA GLU A 596 -4.08 11.49 -12.76
C GLU A 596 -4.05 12.10 -14.16
N SER A 597 -4.88 11.56 -15.05
CA SER A 597 -5.17 12.19 -16.35
C SER A 597 -6.66 12.27 -16.62
N VAL A 598 -7.14 13.46 -16.96
CA VAL A 598 -8.56 13.72 -17.22
C VAL A 598 -8.74 14.46 -18.52
N VAL A 599 -9.62 13.96 -19.38
CA VAL A 599 -10.04 14.62 -20.62
C VAL A 599 -11.45 15.16 -20.45
N LYS A 600 -11.64 16.44 -20.76
CA LYS A 600 -12.94 17.12 -20.70
C LYS A 600 -12.98 18.26 -21.70
N ASP A 601 -14.10 18.41 -22.41
CA ASP A 601 -14.39 19.55 -23.30
C ASP A 601 -13.28 19.87 -24.32
N GLY A 602 -12.64 18.84 -24.89
CA GLY A 602 -11.57 18.99 -25.87
C GLY A 602 -10.21 19.44 -25.30
N ALA A 603 -10.06 19.41 -23.97
CA ALA A 603 -8.79 19.61 -23.27
C ALA A 603 -8.45 18.40 -22.40
N ALA A 604 -7.17 18.27 -22.05
CA ALA A 604 -6.66 17.24 -21.16
C ALA A 604 -5.85 17.86 -20.01
N CYS A 605 -6.00 17.30 -18.83
CA CYS A 605 -5.26 17.60 -17.61
C CYS A 605 -4.40 16.41 -17.24
N PHE A 606 -3.12 16.64 -16.96
CA PHE A 606 -2.19 15.63 -16.49
C PHE A 606 -1.51 16.13 -15.22
N THR A 607 -1.74 15.46 -14.10
CA THR A 607 -1.10 15.82 -12.84
C THR A 607 0.14 14.97 -12.63
N LEU A 608 1.27 15.64 -12.38
CA LEU A 608 2.57 15.02 -12.24
C LEU A 608 3.11 15.23 -10.84
N TRP A 609 3.87 14.24 -10.35
CA TRP A 609 4.43 14.25 -9.00
C TRP A 609 5.85 13.69 -8.95
N GLY A 610 6.66 14.15 -8.00
CA GLY A 610 8.07 13.79 -7.84
C GLY A 610 8.99 15.00 -8.05
N THR A 611 10.27 14.75 -8.25
CA THR A 611 11.26 15.79 -8.62
C THR A 611 12.08 15.27 -9.79
N GLY A 612 12.38 16.14 -10.74
CA GLY A 612 13.17 15.77 -11.92
C GLY A 612 12.57 16.27 -13.22
N LYS A 613 13.01 15.64 -14.31
CA LYS A 613 12.64 15.98 -15.68
C LYS A 613 12.03 14.76 -16.38
N ALA A 614 11.12 15.03 -17.30
CA ALA A 614 10.62 14.04 -18.24
C ALA A 614 10.11 14.72 -19.52
N ARG A 615 9.79 13.90 -20.53
CA ARG A 615 8.96 14.28 -21.67
C ARG A 615 7.62 13.58 -21.54
N LEU A 616 6.54 14.36 -21.39
CA LEU A 616 5.17 13.87 -21.40
C LEU A 616 4.70 13.66 -22.84
N ARG A 617 4.69 12.41 -23.30
CA ARG A 617 4.28 12.02 -24.66
C ARG A 617 2.79 11.78 -24.71
N LEU A 618 2.12 12.39 -25.68
CA LEU A 618 0.67 12.37 -25.82
C LEU A 618 0.25 11.97 -27.23
N ASP A 619 -0.67 11.01 -27.34
CA ASP A 619 -1.39 10.70 -28.58
C ASP A 619 -2.66 11.54 -28.62
N ALA A 620 -2.57 12.72 -29.23
CA ALA A 620 -3.67 13.69 -29.26
C ALA A 620 -4.96 13.09 -29.83
N ARG A 621 -4.85 12.21 -30.84
CA ARG A 621 -6.00 11.57 -31.46
C ARG A 621 -6.66 10.56 -30.52
N ALA A 622 -5.88 9.72 -29.84
CA ALA A 622 -6.42 8.77 -28.85
C ALA A 622 -7.07 9.48 -27.65
N LEU A 623 -6.58 10.68 -27.33
CA LEU A 623 -7.14 11.55 -26.29
C LEU A 623 -8.37 12.36 -26.75
N GLY A 624 -8.70 12.35 -28.05
CA GLY A 624 -9.80 13.14 -28.60
C GLY A 624 -9.51 14.65 -28.67
N LEU A 625 -8.22 15.03 -28.66
CA LEU A 625 -7.78 16.41 -28.84
C LEU A 625 -7.73 16.71 -30.35
N VAL A 626 -8.74 17.40 -30.86
CA VAL A 626 -8.97 17.61 -32.30
C VAL A 626 -8.44 18.93 -32.85
N SER A 627 -8.10 19.88 -31.99
CA SER A 627 -7.57 21.19 -32.40
C SER A 627 -6.08 21.09 -32.78
N SER A 628 -5.61 21.98 -33.66
CA SER A 628 -4.18 22.13 -33.97
C SER A 628 -3.89 23.57 -34.42
N PRO A 629 -2.87 24.25 -33.88
CA PRO A 629 -1.95 23.77 -32.84
C PRO A 629 -2.62 23.64 -31.46
N LEU A 630 -2.10 22.74 -30.63
CA LEU A 630 -2.49 22.56 -29.23
C LEU A 630 -1.48 23.27 -28.33
N ARG A 631 -1.97 23.95 -27.30
CA ARG A 631 -1.12 24.64 -26.31
C ARG A 631 -0.98 23.78 -25.06
N ALA A 632 0.25 23.61 -24.60
CA ALA A 632 0.54 23.03 -23.29
C ALA A 632 0.92 24.12 -22.28
N LYS A 633 0.35 24.05 -21.06
CA LYS A 633 0.65 24.96 -19.95
C LYS A 633 0.83 24.23 -18.64
N ASP A 634 1.69 24.74 -17.78
CA ASP A 634 1.62 24.44 -16.35
C ASP A 634 0.51 25.29 -15.74
N ALA A 635 -0.60 24.68 -15.34
CA ALA A 635 -1.74 25.38 -14.76
C ALA A 635 -1.51 25.83 -13.31
N VAL A 636 -0.48 25.32 -12.63
CA VAL A 636 -0.13 25.77 -11.28
C VAL A 636 0.55 27.13 -11.34
N THR A 637 1.43 27.36 -12.32
CA THR A 637 2.17 28.63 -12.47
C THR A 637 1.65 29.53 -13.59
N GLY A 638 0.82 29.01 -14.49
CA GLY A 638 0.36 29.69 -15.70
C GLY A 638 1.38 29.72 -16.83
N ALA A 639 2.58 29.14 -16.64
CA ALA A 639 3.64 29.13 -17.61
C ALA A 639 3.23 28.35 -18.89
N THR A 640 3.54 28.92 -20.05
CA THR A 640 3.34 28.23 -21.33
C THR A 640 4.53 27.32 -21.60
N LEU A 641 4.27 26.03 -21.78
CA LEU A 641 5.28 25.01 -22.09
C LEU A 641 5.56 24.94 -23.60
N GLY A 642 4.62 25.40 -24.42
CA GLY A 642 4.77 25.54 -25.86
C GLY A 642 3.44 25.39 -26.62
N ASP A 643 3.50 25.65 -27.92
CA ASP A 643 2.47 25.28 -28.90
C ASP A 643 2.99 24.09 -29.71
N PHE A 644 2.15 23.07 -29.86
CA PHE A 644 2.54 21.76 -30.39
C PHE A 644 1.56 21.29 -31.48
N THR A 645 2.09 20.70 -32.55
CA THR A 645 1.31 19.85 -33.45
C THR A 645 1.05 18.49 -32.81
N THR A 646 0.18 17.68 -33.42
CA THR A 646 -0.08 16.29 -32.97
C THR A 646 1.21 15.46 -32.96
N GLU A 647 2.07 15.62 -33.96
CA GLU A 647 3.35 14.92 -34.07
C GLU A 647 4.34 15.36 -32.98
N GLN A 648 4.37 16.67 -32.66
CA GLN A 648 5.23 17.20 -31.61
C GLN A 648 4.77 16.75 -30.21
N LEU A 649 3.47 16.63 -29.97
CA LEU A 649 2.93 16.03 -28.75
C LEU A 649 3.31 14.55 -28.61
N ALA A 650 3.34 13.81 -29.72
CA ALA A 650 3.81 12.42 -29.72
C ALA A 650 5.32 12.30 -29.43
N ALA A 651 6.12 13.31 -29.77
CA ALA A 651 7.53 13.42 -29.35
C ALA A 651 7.69 13.89 -27.90
N GLY A 652 6.68 14.58 -27.35
CA GLY A 652 6.49 14.85 -25.94
C GLY A 652 6.77 16.29 -25.52
N VAL A 653 5.99 16.76 -24.55
CA VAL A 653 6.09 18.07 -23.89
C VAL A 653 7.17 17.99 -22.79
N PRO A 654 8.19 18.86 -22.79
CA PRO A 654 9.18 18.87 -21.72
C PRO A 654 8.54 19.35 -20.41
N VAL A 655 8.74 18.59 -19.34
CA VAL A 655 8.25 18.90 -17.99
C VAL A 655 9.37 18.80 -16.97
N GLU A 656 9.37 19.71 -16.00
CA GLU A 656 10.36 19.75 -14.92
C GLU A 656 9.66 20.12 -13.60
N ILE A 657 9.85 19.29 -12.58
CA ILE A 657 9.45 19.60 -11.21
C ILE A 657 10.73 19.84 -10.41
N LYS A 658 10.90 21.09 -9.94
CA LYS A 658 12.14 21.56 -9.30
C LYS A 658 12.15 21.34 -7.79
N HIS A 659 10.97 21.27 -7.17
CA HIS A 659 10.85 21.23 -5.71
C HIS A 659 10.05 19.99 -5.25
N PRO A 660 10.46 19.30 -4.16
CA PRO A 660 9.86 18.02 -3.73
C PRO A 660 8.36 18.03 -3.42
N CYS A 661 7.80 19.19 -3.08
CA CYS A 661 6.39 19.35 -2.73
C CYS A 661 5.63 20.26 -3.72
N GLN A 662 6.19 20.50 -4.90
CA GLN A 662 5.54 21.29 -5.96
C GLN A 662 4.49 20.41 -6.68
N PRO A 663 3.19 20.75 -6.60
CA PRO A 663 2.23 20.19 -7.54
C PRO A 663 2.56 20.67 -8.95
N PHE A 664 2.50 19.77 -9.93
CA PHE A 664 2.65 20.12 -11.33
C PHE A 664 1.43 19.62 -12.12
N VAL A 665 0.81 20.50 -12.88
CA VAL A 665 -0.40 20.18 -13.64
C VAL A 665 -0.24 20.67 -15.08
N CYS A 666 -0.02 19.74 -16.01
CA CYS A 666 0.07 20.04 -17.42
C CYS A 666 -1.33 20.02 -18.05
N ILE A 667 -1.78 21.16 -18.59
CA ILE A 667 -3.00 21.23 -19.39
C ILE A 667 -2.64 21.31 -20.87
N VAL A 668 -3.31 20.50 -21.69
CA VAL A 668 -3.15 20.48 -23.15
C VAL A 668 -4.51 20.65 -23.81
N GLY A 669 -4.66 21.63 -24.68
CA GLY A 669 -5.93 21.88 -25.39
C GLY A 669 -5.81 22.96 -26.46
N ALA A 670 -6.95 23.36 -27.03
CA ALA A 670 -7.01 24.54 -27.89
C ALA A 670 -6.43 25.75 -27.16
N LYS A 671 -5.81 26.68 -27.89
CA LYS A 671 -5.11 27.83 -27.32
C LYS A 671 -5.98 28.63 -26.35
N GLU A 672 -7.21 28.92 -26.73
CA GLU A 672 -8.17 29.68 -25.92
C GLU A 672 -8.54 28.92 -24.63
N ALA A 673 -8.73 27.61 -24.72
CA ALA A 673 -9.04 26.75 -23.57
C ALA A 673 -7.85 26.64 -22.60
N ALA A 674 -6.63 26.49 -23.11
CA ALA A 674 -5.42 26.47 -22.29
C ALA A 674 -5.14 27.84 -21.66
N ASP A 675 -5.31 28.94 -22.40
CA ASP A 675 -5.04 30.29 -21.91
C ASP A 675 -6.04 30.75 -20.84
N ALA A 676 -7.20 30.08 -20.71
CA ALA A 676 -8.14 30.28 -19.59
C ALA A 676 -7.54 29.90 -18.22
N PHE A 677 -6.42 29.16 -18.19
CA PHE A 677 -5.67 28.86 -16.96
C PHE A 677 -4.55 29.88 -16.75
N ARG A 678 -4.78 30.81 -15.81
CA ARG A 678 -3.84 31.92 -15.51
C ARG A 678 -2.70 31.55 -14.56
N GLY A 679 -2.72 30.37 -13.96
CA GLY A 679 -1.83 30.00 -12.85
C GLY A 679 -2.46 30.27 -11.48
N LEU A 680 -2.21 29.39 -10.52
CA LEU A 680 -2.55 29.58 -9.11
C LEU A 680 -1.50 30.42 -8.37
N TYR A 681 -0.25 30.35 -8.84
CA TYR A 681 0.91 31.04 -8.30
C TYR A 681 1.72 31.70 -9.42
N PRO A 682 2.52 32.73 -9.13
CA PRO A 682 3.30 33.43 -10.15
C PRO A 682 4.49 32.64 -10.69
N SER A 683 5.08 31.73 -9.90
CA SER A 683 6.18 30.86 -10.34
C SER A 683 6.29 29.62 -9.45
N ALA A 684 7.10 28.65 -9.87
CA ALA A 684 7.40 27.45 -9.07
C ALA A 684 8.26 27.76 -7.83
N ASP A 685 8.99 28.88 -7.79
CA ASP A 685 9.88 29.23 -6.69
C ASP A 685 9.12 29.50 -5.37
N VAL A 686 7.81 29.71 -5.46
CA VAL A 686 6.94 29.73 -4.28
C VAL A 686 6.97 28.41 -3.52
N PHE A 687 7.48 27.31 -4.06
CA PHE A 687 7.65 26.03 -3.36
C PHE A 687 9.10 25.81 -2.85
N ALA A 688 10.04 26.71 -3.18
CA ALA A 688 11.44 26.56 -2.78
C ALA A 688 11.62 26.46 -1.26
N GLY A 689 12.48 25.56 -0.80
CA GLY A 689 12.73 25.36 0.64
C GLY A 689 11.69 24.50 1.38
N MET A 690 10.61 24.07 0.70
CA MET A 690 9.73 23.04 1.25
C MET A 690 10.44 21.69 1.22
N LYS A 691 10.51 21.04 2.38
CA LYS A 691 11.09 19.70 2.52
C LYS A 691 10.08 18.61 2.16
N GLU A 692 10.58 17.53 1.57
CA GLU A 692 9.81 16.31 1.35
C GLU A 692 9.33 15.73 2.69
N LYS A 693 8.09 15.23 2.71
CA LYS A 693 7.52 14.55 3.86
C LYS A 693 7.35 13.07 3.55
N GLU A 694 7.58 12.24 4.56
CA GLU A 694 7.07 10.88 4.54
C GLU A 694 5.54 10.92 4.51
N SER A 695 4.94 10.30 3.49
CA SER A 695 3.49 10.12 3.43
C SER A 695 3.08 9.09 4.47
N LEU A 696 2.12 9.42 5.34
CA LEU A 696 1.51 8.44 6.23
C LEU A 696 0.28 7.84 5.55
N ASP A 697 0.21 6.51 5.50
CA ASP A 697 -0.89 5.78 4.88
C ASP A 697 -2.20 5.90 5.66
N ASP A 698 -2.13 6.00 7.00
CA ASP A 698 -3.28 6.27 7.85
C ASP A 698 -2.89 7.21 9.02
N PRO A 699 -3.36 8.46 9.02
CA PRO A 699 -3.05 9.46 10.05
C PRO A 699 -4.04 9.44 11.23
N GLU A 700 -5.14 8.68 11.16
CA GLU A 700 -6.15 8.57 12.24
C GLU A 700 -5.74 7.55 13.31
N VAL A 701 -4.87 6.58 12.97
CA VAL A 701 -4.36 5.59 13.94
C VAL A 701 -3.08 6.10 14.65
N PRO A 702 -3.07 6.19 15.99
CA PRO A 702 -1.86 6.52 16.74
C PRO A 702 -0.72 5.57 16.40
N ARG A 703 0.50 6.10 16.17
CA ARG A 703 1.71 5.27 15.95
C ARG A 703 2.00 4.29 17.10
N GLU A 704 1.43 4.54 18.29
CA GLU A 704 1.50 3.64 19.44
C GLU A 704 0.54 2.44 19.32
N ALA A 705 -0.58 2.59 18.60
CA ALA A 705 -1.55 1.52 18.33
C ALA A 705 -1.13 0.60 17.17
N LEU A 706 -0.24 1.09 16.29
CA LEU A 706 0.46 0.28 15.30
C LEU A 706 1.56 -0.51 16.03
N GLY A 707 1.30 -1.78 16.33
CA GLY A 707 2.26 -2.69 17.00
C GLY A 707 3.62 -2.77 16.30
N GLU A 708 4.62 -3.38 16.95
CA GLU A 708 6.02 -3.41 16.46
C GLU A 708 6.17 -3.97 15.04
N GLN A 709 5.28 -4.86 14.59
CA GLN A 709 5.29 -5.40 13.22
C GLN A 709 4.88 -4.37 12.14
N ALA A 710 4.04 -3.38 12.44
CA ALA A 710 3.59 -2.37 11.48
C ALA A 710 4.61 -1.24 11.26
N LYS A 711 5.58 -1.07 12.17
CA LYS A 711 6.64 -0.06 12.05
C LYS A 711 7.72 -0.42 11.04
N ALA A 712 7.81 -1.69 10.64
CA ALA A 712 8.82 -2.17 9.69
C ALA A 712 8.44 -1.99 8.20
N SER A 713 7.15 -1.78 7.89
CA SER A 713 6.64 -1.81 6.51
C SER A 713 6.45 -0.43 5.85
N ALA A 714 6.74 0.66 6.55
CA ALA A 714 6.65 2.02 6.00
C ALA A 714 8.05 2.56 5.66
N SER A 715 8.54 2.33 4.45
CA SER A 715 9.70 3.07 3.94
C SER A 715 9.64 3.26 2.42
N PRO A 716 9.66 4.50 1.90
CA PRO A 716 9.84 4.76 0.48
C PRO A 716 11.33 4.87 0.17
N ALA A 717 11.98 3.76 -0.21
CA ALA A 717 13.43 3.73 -0.40
C ALA A 717 13.89 3.32 -1.81
N ALA A 718 13.17 3.70 -2.87
CA ALA A 718 13.58 3.34 -4.23
C ALA A 718 14.78 4.15 -4.79
N SER A 719 15.20 5.26 -4.16
CA SER A 719 16.33 6.08 -4.65
C SER A 719 17.56 6.11 -3.73
N ALA A 720 17.45 5.68 -2.46
CA ALA A 720 18.52 5.80 -1.46
C ALA A 720 19.26 4.47 -1.17
N LEU A 721 18.82 3.35 -1.77
CA LEU A 721 19.27 1.99 -1.44
C LEU A 721 20.76 1.66 -1.74
N ARG A 722 21.57 2.61 -2.20
CA ARG A 722 23.02 2.40 -2.36
C ARG A 722 23.87 2.83 -1.16
N THR A 723 23.31 3.57 -0.19
CA THR A 723 24.07 4.10 0.96
C THR A 723 23.22 4.28 2.22
N SER A 724 22.41 3.29 2.62
CA SER A 724 21.94 3.29 4.03
C SER A 724 23.18 3.30 4.92
N PRO A 725 23.33 4.27 5.85
CA PRO A 725 24.49 4.29 6.73
C PRO A 725 24.49 3.00 7.56
N ARG A 726 25.65 2.31 7.60
CA ARG A 726 25.88 1.16 8.49
C ARG A 726 26.09 1.67 9.91
N ASP A 727 25.01 2.10 10.55
CA ASP A 727 24.99 2.77 11.86
C ASP A 727 24.94 1.81 13.06
N LYS A 728 24.67 0.52 12.84
CA LYS A 728 24.69 -0.52 13.87
C LYS A 728 25.99 -1.33 13.82
N GLU A 729 26.58 -1.61 14.98
CA GLU A 729 27.91 -2.26 15.04
C GLU A 729 27.90 -3.75 14.67
N ILE A 730 27.05 -4.55 15.33
CA ILE A 730 26.99 -6.00 15.10
C ILE A 730 25.62 -6.59 15.44
N GLY A 731 25.07 -7.34 14.50
CA GLY A 731 23.88 -8.18 14.72
C GLY A 731 24.28 -9.64 14.90
N VAL A 732 23.69 -10.32 15.88
CA VAL A 732 23.93 -11.74 16.21
C VAL A 732 22.67 -12.52 15.95
N LEU A 733 22.77 -13.56 15.12
CA LEU A 733 21.60 -14.34 14.69
C LEU A 733 21.01 -15.15 15.85
N ASP A 734 19.72 -14.97 16.11
CA ASP A 734 18.91 -15.84 16.96
C ASP A 734 18.17 -16.86 16.09
N TYR A 735 18.87 -17.97 15.81
CA TYR A 735 18.40 -19.01 14.90
C TYR A 735 17.14 -19.74 15.41
N ALA A 736 17.01 -19.93 16.73
CA ALA A 736 15.90 -20.68 17.34
C ALA A 736 14.57 -19.94 17.32
N LYS A 737 14.58 -18.63 17.02
CA LYS A 737 13.37 -17.83 16.88
C LYS A 737 12.55 -18.25 15.66
N LYS A 738 13.21 -18.68 14.59
CA LYS A 738 12.59 -19.05 13.31
C LYS A 738 12.59 -20.54 13.04
N PHE A 739 13.71 -21.21 13.32
CA PHE A 739 13.92 -22.61 12.93
C PHE A 739 13.65 -23.57 14.08
N GLU A 740 13.12 -24.74 13.75
CA GLU A 740 12.97 -25.83 14.70
C GLU A 740 14.35 -26.38 15.09
N VAL A 741 14.64 -26.36 16.39
CA VAL A 741 15.91 -26.82 16.95
C VAL A 741 15.70 -28.00 17.89
N LYS A 742 16.65 -28.94 17.92
CA LYS A 742 16.59 -30.14 18.77
C LYS A 742 16.44 -29.83 20.27
N SER A 743 17.03 -28.73 20.73
CA SER A 743 16.97 -28.27 22.13
C SER A 743 17.00 -26.75 22.18
N LYS A 744 15.85 -26.12 22.47
CA LYS A 744 15.76 -24.65 22.60
C LYS A 744 16.69 -24.12 23.69
N ARG A 745 16.75 -24.81 24.84
CA ARG A 745 17.57 -24.44 26.00
C ARG A 745 19.07 -24.42 25.67
N ASP A 746 19.55 -25.42 24.93
CA ASP A 746 20.97 -25.46 24.55
C ASP A 746 21.30 -24.37 23.52
N THR A 747 20.41 -24.12 22.55
CA THR A 747 20.58 -23.03 21.57
C THR A 747 20.60 -21.66 22.22
N GLU A 748 19.70 -21.40 23.18
CA GLU A 748 19.67 -20.14 23.92
C GLU A 748 20.94 -19.96 24.78
N ARG A 749 21.39 -21.01 25.48
CA ARG A 749 22.66 -20.97 26.23
C ARG A 749 23.85 -20.67 25.32
N MET A 750 23.88 -21.27 24.13
CA MET A 750 24.93 -20.98 23.13
C MET A 750 24.86 -19.54 22.66
N LEU A 751 23.67 -19.01 22.32
CA LEU A 751 23.47 -17.62 21.92
C LEU A 751 24.00 -16.66 23.00
N GLN A 752 23.62 -16.86 24.26
CA GLN A 752 24.08 -16.01 25.38
C GLN A 752 25.61 -16.03 25.53
N SER A 753 26.23 -17.21 25.40
CA SER A 753 27.68 -17.33 25.41
C SER A 753 28.34 -16.53 24.28
N ARG A 754 27.74 -16.47 23.08
CA ARG A 754 28.27 -15.66 21.96
C ARG A 754 28.09 -14.17 22.18
N LEU A 755 26.94 -13.75 22.69
CA LEU A 755 26.69 -12.36 23.05
C LEU A 755 27.73 -11.86 24.05
N GLN A 756 27.99 -12.65 25.11
CA GLN A 756 28.99 -12.33 26.11
C GLN A 756 30.40 -12.22 25.52
N MET A 757 30.78 -13.13 24.61
CA MET A 757 32.09 -13.10 23.97
C MET A 757 32.27 -11.89 23.05
N ILE A 758 31.23 -11.49 22.32
CA ILE A 758 31.24 -10.27 21.49
C ILE A 758 31.31 -9.01 22.39
N GLN A 759 30.63 -9.01 23.52
CA GLN A 759 30.75 -7.95 24.53
C GLN A 759 32.17 -7.85 25.11
N GLN A 760 32.81 -8.98 25.39
CA GLN A 760 34.22 -9.02 25.81
C GLN A 760 35.19 -8.52 24.72
N ALA A 761 34.76 -8.52 23.45
CA ALA A 761 35.48 -7.91 22.34
C ALA A 761 35.24 -6.39 22.21
N GLY A 762 34.48 -5.78 23.12
CA GLY A 762 34.23 -4.34 23.16
C GLY A 762 33.13 -3.87 22.23
N LEU A 763 32.28 -4.78 21.72
CA LEU A 763 31.11 -4.43 20.91
C LEU A 763 29.82 -4.65 21.68
N THR A 764 28.77 -3.90 21.33
CA THR A 764 27.42 -4.08 21.86
C THR A 764 26.58 -4.86 20.84
N PRO A 765 26.36 -6.18 21.01
CA PRO A 765 25.59 -6.96 20.06
C PRO A 765 24.08 -6.74 20.22
N GLU A 766 23.38 -6.70 19.09
CA GLU A 766 21.92 -6.83 19.01
C GLU A 766 21.54 -8.21 18.48
N THR A 767 20.48 -8.82 19.00
CA THR A 767 19.94 -10.05 18.44
C THR A 767 19.08 -9.76 17.21
N VAL A 768 19.23 -10.56 16.15
CA VAL A 768 18.46 -10.44 14.91
C VAL A 768 17.89 -11.79 14.49
N ASP A 769 16.71 -11.80 13.87
CA ASP A 769 16.09 -13.00 13.31
C ASP A 769 16.82 -13.45 12.02
N ALA A 770 16.75 -14.75 11.67
CA ALA A 770 17.27 -15.27 10.41
C ALA A 770 16.69 -14.60 9.16
N ASP A 771 15.45 -14.09 9.28
CA ASP A 771 14.80 -13.31 8.25
C ASP A 771 15.55 -12.00 7.92
N ILE A 772 16.54 -11.57 8.73
CA ILE A 772 17.42 -10.41 8.44
C ILE A 772 18.14 -10.54 7.10
N PHE A 773 18.35 -11.77 6.61
CA PHE A 773 18.97 -12.02 5.32
C PHE A 773 17.98 -12.04 4.16
N LEU A 774 16.68 -11.90 4.38
CA LEU A 774 15.71 -11.86 3.30
C LEU A 774 15.72 -10.49 2.61
N PRO A 775 15.37 -10.40 1.31
CA PRO A 775 15.45 -9.12 0.60
C PRO A 775 14.55 -8.02 1.17
N GLN A 776 13.39 -8.36 1.73
CA GLN A 776 12.51 -7.39 2.41
C GLN A 776 13.15 -6.73 3.64
N THR A 777 14.15 -7.35 4.25
CA THR A 777 14.91 -6.77 5.36
C THR A 777 16.21 -6.14 4.90
N ARG A 778 16.46 -5.98 3.58
CA ARG A 778 17.70 -5.42 3.04
C ARG A 778 18.11 -4.11 3.69
N ALA A 779 17.17 -3.17 3.86
CA ALA A 779 17.45 -1.90 4.51
C ALA A 779 17.89 -2.09 5.96
N ALA A 780 17.19 -2.93 6.74
CA ALA A 780 17.54 -3.24 8.13
C ALA A 780 18.88 -3.98 8.23
N ARG A 781 19.11 -4.97 7.37
CA ARG A 781 20.34 -5.74 7.23
C ARG A 781 21.54 -4.82 6.96
N ASN A 782 21.38 -3.89 6.03
CA ASN A 782 22.44 -2.97 5.61
C ASN A 782 22.70 -1.83 6.62
N ARG A 783 21.98 -1.77 7.75
CA ARG A 783 22.36 -0.93 8.90
C ARG A 783 23.50 -1.53 9.70
N TYR A 784 23.70 -2.84 9.68
CA TYR A 784 24.75 -3.50 10.45
C TYR A 784 26.09 -3.45 9.72
N LYS A 785 27.17 -3.09 10.42
CA LYS A 785 28.54 -3.22 9.92
C LYS A 785 28.96 -4.69 9.87
N ARG A 786 28.51 -5.47 10.86
CA ARG A 786 28.84 -6.89 11.05
C ARG A 786 27.58 -7.71 11.29
N LEU A 787 27.52 -8.91 10.71
CA LEU A 787 26.51 -9.91 11.06
C LEU A 787 27.21 -11.20 11.46
N PHE A 788 26.83 -11.76 12.61
CA PHE A 788 27.42 -12.96 13.18
C PHE A 788 26.42 -14.12 13.14
N VAL A 789 26.76 -15.18 12.41
CA VAL A 789 25.99 -16.43 12.31
C VAL A 789 26.64 -17.47 13.22
N PRO A 790 25.99 -17.86 14.33
CA PRO A 790 26.56 -18.81 15.28
C PRO A 790 26.59 -20.23 14.71
N GLY A 791 27.51 -21.04 15.21
CA GLY A 791 27.57 -22.47 14.89
C GLY A 791 26.28 -23.18 15.33
N GLY A 792 25.82 -24.14 14.54
CA GLY A 792 24.51 -24.80 14.72
C GLY A 792 23.40 -24.19 13.87
N SER A 793 23.62 -23.02 13.26
CA SER A 793 22.72 -22.41 12.26
C SER A 793 22.98 -23.01 10.88
N ASP A 794 22.77 -24.30 10.69
CA ASP A 794 23.30 -25.00 9.51
C ASP A 794 22.37 -24.99 8.29
N TRP A 795 21.17 -24.43 8.42
CA TRP A 795 20.08 -24.63 7.47
C TRP A 795 19.34 -23.31 7.18
N PHE A 796 19.34 -22.90 5.92
CA PHE A 796 18.75 -21.62 5.47
C PHE A 796 18.06 -21.78 4.12
N SER A 797 17.07 -20.93 3.86
CA SER A 797 16.47 -20.85 2.53
C SER A 797 17.45 -20.29 1.52
N GLN A 798 17.23 -20.60 0.23
CA GLN A 798 18.05 -20.06 -0.85
C GLN A 798 18.07 -18.52 -0.84
N ALA A 799 16.93 -17.91 -0.51
CA ALA A 799 16.78 -16.46 -0.35
C ALA A 799 17.76 -15.88 0.69
N ALA A 800 17.84 -16.52 1.86
CA ALA A 800 18.73 -16.08 2.92
C ALA A 800 20.20 -16.22 2.53
N TYR A 801 20.57 -17.30 1.83
CA TYR A 801 21.93 -17.44 1.29
C TYR A 801 22.29 -16.34 0.28
N GLU A 802 21.37 -16.01 -0.64
CA GLU A 802 21.60 -14.94 -1.60
C GLU A 802 21.69 -13.56 -0.92
N GLY A 803 20.87 -13.33 0.11
CA GLY A 803 20.95 -12.09 0.89
C GLY A 803 22.18 -11.98 1.79
N MET A 804 22.74 -13.09 2.28
CA MET A 804 24.08 -13.11 2.89
C MET A 804 25.14 -12.69 1.87
N ALA A 805 25.10 -13.25 0.65
CA ALA A 805 26.04 -12.89 -0.41
C ALA A 805 25.91 -11.41 -0.82
N GLU A 806 24.68 -10.90 -0.90
CA GLU A 806 24.40 -9.51 -1.21
C GLU A 806 24.89 -8.58 -0.09
N TYR A 807 24.64 -8.91 1.19
CA TYR A 807 25.14 -8.16 2.34
C TYR A 807 26.66 -7.96 2.29
N VAL A 808 27.40 -9.04 1.97
CA VAL A 808 28.85 -8.98 1.81
C VAL A 808 29.24 -8.12 0.60
N ARG A 809 28.57 -8.31 -0.56
CA ARG A 809 28.81 -7.48 -1.76
C ARG A 809 28.57 -5.99 -1.53
N ASP A 810 27.58 -5.67 -0.70
CA ASP A 810 27.21 -4.32 -0.29
C ASP A 810 28.18 -3.72 0.76
N GLY A 811 29.29 -4.39 1.09
CA GLY A 811 30.31 -3.88 2.01
C GLY A 811 30.14 -4.30 3.47
N GLY A 812 29.38 -5.37 3.73
CA GLY A 812 29.19 -5.90 5.07
C GLY A 812 30.23 -6.96 5.42
N LEU A 813 30.61 -7.03 6.70
CA LEU A 813 31.43 -8.12 7.21
C LEU A 813 30.52 -9.23 7.75
N LEU A 814 30.50 -10.39 7.10
CA LEU A 814 29.74 -11.56 7.56
C LEU A 814 30.66 -12.52 8.29
N ILE A 815 30.42 -12.75 9.57
CA ILE A 815 31.19 -13.66 10.40
C ILE A 815 30.34 -14.91 10.63
N THR A 816 30.84 -16.10 10.32
CA THR A 816 30.07 -17.33 10.53
C THR A 816 30.92 -18.43 11.15
N CYS A 817 30.30 -19.14 12.09
CA CYS A 817 30.81 -20.41 12.64
C CYS A 817 29.98 -21.61 12.14
N SER A 818 29.02 -21.39 11.24
CA SER A 818 28.26 -22.45 10.58
C SER A 818 28.85 -22.77 9.21
N GLY A 819 28.83 -24.06 8.86
CA GLY A 819 29.21 -24.51 7.53
C GLY A 819 28.25 -24.05 6.42
N LEU A 820 27.05 -23.55 6.78
CA LEU A 820 26.06 -23.00 5.85
C LEU A 820 25.71 -23.95 4.69
N LEU A 821 25.59 -25.25 4.96
CA LEU A 821 25.54 -26.27 3.92
C LEU A 821 24.14 -26.78 3.57
N LEU A 822 23.14 -26.66 4.46
CA LEU A 822 21.84 -27.30 4.25
C LEU A 822 20.85 -26.28 3.66
N LEU A 823 20.08 -26.68 2.65
CA LEU A 823 19.05 -25.86 2.03
C LEU A 823 17.67 -26.15 2.64
N ASP A 824 17.00 -25.12 3.14
CA ASP A 824 15.55 -25.13 3.44
C ASP A 824 14.81 -24.83 2.13
N ALA A 825 14.41 -25.89 1.42
CA ALA A 825 13.96 -25.79 0.04
C ALA A 825 12.54 -25.22 -0.07
N ASN A 826 11.73 -25.39 0.97
CA ASN A 826 10.35 -24.91 1.03
C ASN A 826 10.17 -23.69 1.97
N ALA A 827 11.23 -23.25 2.62
CA ALA A 827 11.28 -22.12 3.55
C ALA A 827 10.36 -22.28 4.77
N ASN A 828 10.12 -23.52 5.22
CA ASN A 828 9.20 -23.80 6.33
C ASN A 828 9.87 -23.79 7.71
N GLY A 829 11.21 -23.69 7.77
CA GLY A 829 11.95 -23.68 9.02
C GLY A 829 11.96 -25.02 9.80
N ARG A 830 11.59 -26.15 9.17
CA ARG A 830 11.75 -27.55 9.66
C ARG A 830 12.50 -28.50 8.70
N ALA A 831 13.47 -29.24 9.21
CA ALA A 831 14.26 -30.14 8.38
C ALA A 831 13.38 -31.28 7.83
N ASP A 832 13.19 -31.31 6.52
CA ASP A 832 12.30 -32.25 5.84
C ASP A 832 13.08 -33.38 5.12
N GLU A 833 12.42 -34.53 4.94
CA GLU A 833 12.96 -35.60 4.11
C GLU A 833 13.10 -35.13 2.65
N GLY A 834 14.31 -35.19 2.10
CA GLY A 834 14.61 -34.80 0.72
C GLY A 834 15.35 -33.47 0.59
N GLU A 835 15.56 -32.74 1.69
CA GLU A 835 16.38 -31.53 1.69
C GLU A 835 17.87 -31.85 1.59
N GLY A 836 18.58 -31.02 0.82
CA GLY A 836 19.91 -31.35 0.30
C GLY A 836 21.02 -30.40 0.74
N ILE A 837 22.25 -30.80 0.44
CA ILE A 837 23.43 -29.94 0.57
C ILE A 837 23.44 -28.94 -0.59
N THR A 838 23.45 -27.65 -0.29
CA THR A 838 23.59 -26.60 -1.31
C THR A 838 25.06 -26.43 -1.74
N ALA A 839 25.27 -26.11 -3.03
CA ALA A 839 26.57 -25.69 -3.53
C ALA A 839 26.90 -24.22 -3.20
N PHE A 840 25.90 -23.44 -2.75
CA PHE A 840 25.98 -21.99 -2.64
C PHE A 840 27.03 -21.50 -1.64
N ALA A 841 27.14 -22.12 -0.46
CA ALA A 841 28.18 -21.76 0.50
C ALA A 841 29.59 -22.07 -0.03
N ARG A 842 29.74 -23.19 -0.74
CA ARG A 842 31.03 -23.60 -1.30
C ARG A 842 31.50 -22.66 -2.41
N ASP A 843 30.60 -22.32 -3.33
CA ASP A 843 30.95 -21.61 -4.58
C ASP A 843 30.69 -20.09 -4.48
N GLY A 844 29.99 -19.64 -3.44
CA GLY A 844 29.57 -18.26 -3.20
C GLY A 844 30.51 -17.48 -2.26
N PHE A 845 29.95 -16.79 -1.26
CA PHE A 845 30.70 -15.85 -0.41
C PHE A 845 31.57 -16.51 0.67
N LEU A 846 31.30 -17.77 1.05
CA LEU A 846 32.01 -18.44 2.14
C LEU A 846 33.31 -19.12 1.67
N GLY A 847 33.30 -19.78 0.51
CA GLY A 847 34.51 -20.34 -0.13
C GLY A 847 35.07 -21.61 0.52
N VAL A 848 34.35 -22.18 1.49
CA VAL A 848 34.71 -23.43 2.17
C VAL A 848 33.53 -24.40 2.20
N ARG A 849 33.79 -25.69 2.45
CA ARG A 849 32.77 -26.72 2.67
C ARG A 849 33.00 -27.40 4.01
N ALA A 850 32.05 -27.33 4.94
CA ALA A 850 32.21 -27.86 6.29
C ALA A 850 31.05 -28.81 6.69
N HIS A 851 31.32 -30.12 6.83
CA HIS A 851 30.27 -31.15 6.75
C HIS A 851 30.24 -32.17 7.90
N ALA A 852 31.37 -32.77 8.30
CA ALA A 852 31.43 -33.74 9.39
C ALA A 852 31.91 -33.10 10.70
N GLY A 853 31.73 -33.72 11.87
CA GLY A 853 32.35 -33.24 13.11
C GLY A 853 33.85 -33.53 13.17
N ALA A 854 34.64 -32.64 13.78
CA ALA A 854 36.07 -32.82 14.01
C ALA A 854 36.52 -32.16 15.33
N THR A 855 37.59 -32.69 15.93
CA THR A 855 38.23 -32.13 17.12
C THR A 855 39.59 -31.53 16.76
N MET A 856 39.91 -30.39 17.39
CA MET A 856 41.12 -29.59 17.11
C MET A 856 41.83 -29.30 18.44
N ARG A 857 43.13 -29.58 18.52
CA ARG A 857 43.95 -29.44 19.74
C ARG A 857 45.01 -28.35 19.61
N ARG A 858 45.41 -28.00 18.39
CA ARG A 858 46.44 -27.00 18.13
C ARG A 858 46.15 -26.20 16.85
N LEU A 859 46.61 -24.96 16.83
CA LEU A 859 46.45 -24.02 15.72
C LEU A 859 47.82 -23.59 15.18
N LYS A 860 47.93 -23.32 13.89
CA LYS A 860 49.13 -22.74 13.28
C LYS A 860 48.74 -21.53 12.44
N VAL A 861 49.28 -20.37 12.80
CA VAL A 861 49.08 -19.13 12.06
C VAL A 861 49.90 -19.17 10.76
N LEU A 862 49.24 -18.95 9.63
CA LEU A 862 49.87 -18.97 8.31
C LEU A 862 50.18 -17.55 7.80
N GLN A 863 49.43 -16.56 8.27
CA GLN A 863 49.53 -15.19 7.79
C GLN A 863 49.43 -14.21 8.97
N SER A 864 50.34 -13.23 9.01
CA SER A 864 50.26 -12.09 9.92
C SER A 864 49.34 -11.03 9.33
N CYS A 865 48.20 -10.78 9.98
CA CYS A 865 47.19 -9.81 9.55
C CYS A 865 46.32 -9.39 10.75
N PRO A 866 45.39 -8.44 10.60
CA PRO A 866 44.50 -8.03 11.69
C PRO A 866 43.75 -9.19 12.37
N LEU A 867 43.39 -10.24 11.64
CA LEU A 867 42.72 -11.44 12.19
C LEU A 867 43.61 -12.23 13.17
N THR A 868 44.93 -12.14 13.04
CA THR A 868 45.92 -12.92 13.80
C THR A 868 46.79 -12.07 14.72
N ALA A 869 46.42 -10.79 14.90
CA ALA A 869 47.14 -9.87 15.76
C ALA A 869 47.33 -10.44 17.18
N GLY A 870 48.57 -10.41 17.67
CA GLY A 870 48.93 -10.91 19.00
C GLY A 870 49.06 -12.44 19.13
N LEU A 871 48.93 -13.19 18.04
CA LEU A 871 49.23 -14.63 18.02
C LEU A 871 50.66 -14.90 17.55
N ALA A 872 51.30 -15.91 18.13
CA ALA A 872 52.63 -16.35 17.69
C ALA A 872 52.54 -16.98 16.30
N THR A 873 53.44 -16.58 15.41
CA THR A 873 53.51 -17.06 14.02
C THR A 873 54.52 -18.20 13.85
N ASP A 874 55.36 -18.45 14.86
CA ASP A 874 56.42 -19.45 14.88
C ASP A 874 55.95 -20.77 15.51
N GLY A 875 55.19 -21.55 14.73
CA GLY A 875 54.86 -22.93 15.06
C GLY A 875 53.41 -23.16 15.49
N TRP A 876 53.20 -24.25 16.22
CA TRP A 876 51.87 -24.69 16.66
C TRP A 876 51.54 -24.12 18.04
N LEU A 877 50.40 -23.44 18.14
CA LEU A 877 49.77 -22.98 19.37
C LEU A 877 48.88 -24.11 19.92
N THR A 878 49.23 -24.65 21.08
CA THR A 878 48.40 -25.64 21.78
C THR A 878 47.21 -24.95 22.45
N LEU A 879 46.01 -25.48 22.25
CA LEU A 879 44.79 -25.01 22.91
C LEU A 879 44.72 -25.57 24.33
N GLU A 880 44.33 -24.73 25.30
CA GLU A 880 44.06 -25.11 26.69
C GLU A 880 42.94 -26.17 26.77
N THR A 881 42.00 -26.16 25.83
CA THR A 881 40.95 -27.17 25.69
C THR A 881 40.72 -27.52 24.22
N PRO A 882 40.65 -28.82 23.85
CA PRO A 882 40.33 -29.21 22.48
C PRO A 882 38.98 -28.62 22.02
N LEU A 883 38.97 -27.99 20.86
CA LEU A 883 37.78 -27.40 20.26
C LEU A 883 37.05 -28.43 19.41
N SER A 884 35.72 -28.35 19.40
CA SER A 884 34.87 -29.06 18.46
C SER A 884 34.49 -28.15 17.30
N GLY A 885 34.38 -28.70 16.10
CA GLY A 885 34.01 -27.95 14.91
C GLY A 885 33.64 -28.88 13.76
N ARG A 886 33.62 -28.33 12.54
CA ARG A 886 33.32 -29.09 11.34
C ARG A 886 34.59 -29.40 10.55
N ASP A 887 34.68 -30.62 10.02
CA ASP A 887 35.66 -31.04 9.01
C ASP A 887 35.50 -30.16 7.77
N THR A 888 36.47 -29.28 7.58
CA THR A 888 36.40 -28.16 6.65
C THR A 888 37.37 -28.36 5.50
N LEU A 889 36.87 -28.23 4.29
CA LEU A 889 37.66 -28.23 3.07
C LEU A 889 37.63 -26.84 2.45
N ASN A 890 38.81 -26.23 2.30
CA ASN A 890 38.93 -24.97 1.57
C ASN A 890 38.74 -25.21 0.07
N ARG A 891 38.01 -24.30 -0.61
CA ARG A 891 37.83 -24.33 -2.07
C ARG A 891 38.33 -23.06 -2.73
N SER A 892 38.08 -21.91 -2.10
CA SER A 892 38.40 -20.62 -2.69
C SER A 892 38.52 -19.49 -1.67
N ALA A 893 38.66 -19.79 -0.37
CA ALA A 893 38.89 -18.80 0.67
C ALA A 893 40.38 -18.69 0.98
N GLU A 894 40.81 -17.53 1.48
CA GLU A 894 42.14 -17.34 2.03
C GLU A 894 42.23 -17.99 3.41
N VAL A 895 43.24 -18.82 3.64
CA VAL A 895 43.42 -19.55 4.91
C VAL A 895 44.46 -18.85 5.76
N VAL A 896 44.01 -18.31 6.90
CA VAL A 896 44.85 -17.51 7.80
C VAL A 896 45.40 -18.36 8.94
N ILE A 897 44.63 -19.35 9.38
CA ILE A 897 45.00 -20.31 10.42
C ILE A 897 44.56 -21.70 9.97
N ILE A 898 45.43 -22.68 10.18
CA ILE A 898 45.07 -24.10 10.10
C ILE A 898 45.05 -24.71 11.51
N SER A 899 44.29 -25.79 11.68
CA SER A 899 44.32 -26.60 12.89
C SER A 899 44.76 -28.03 12.57
N ASP A 900 45.18 -28.77 13.59
CA ASP A 900 45.09 -30.22 13.49
C ASP A 900 43.62 -30.66 13.43
N ARG A 901 43.38 -31.85 12.88
CA ARG A 901 42.05 -32.43 12.71
C ARG A 901 42.09 -33.87 13.19
N PHE A 902 41.40 -34.13 14.29
CA PHE A 902 41.19 -35.46 14.84
C PHE A 902 39.75 -35.94 14.57
N LYS A 903 39.63 -37.15 14.03
CA LYS A 903 38.35 -37.85 13.80
C LYS A 903 38.52 -39.31 14.20
N ARG A 904 37.54 -39.88 14.91
CA ARG A 904 37.62 -41.23 15.49
C ARG A 904 38.04 -42.33 14.50
N ASP A 905 37.63 -42.18 13.24
CA ASP A 905 37.79 -43.21 12.20
C ASP A 905 38.61 -42.72 10.98
N GLN A 906 39.42 -41.67 11.14
CA GLN A 906 40.30 -41.17 10.07
C GLN A 906 41.67 -40.79 10.62
N PRO A 907 42.74 -40.90 9.81
CA PRO A 907 44.06 -40.41 10.21
C PRO A 907 44.02 -38.93 10.59
N ASP A 908 44.79 -38.58 11.63
CA ASP A 908 45.07 -37.21 12.01
C ASP A 908 45.53 -36.42 10.77
N GLY A 909 44.94 -35.25 10.57
CA GLY A 909 45.25 -34.39 9.44
C GLY A 909 45.30 -32.92 9.83
N GLU A 910 45.37 -32.06 8.82
CA GLU A 910 45.27 -30.62 8.98
C GLU A 910 44.02 -30.11 8.25
N GLN A 911 43.43 -29.03 8.75
CA GLN A 911 42.30 -28.38 8.08
C GLN A 911 42.37 -26.86 8.27
N PRO A 912 41.69 -26.07 7.42
CA PRO A 912 41.46 -24.65 7.69
C PRO A 912 40.75 -24.48 9.03
N PHE A 913 41.17 -23.49 9.81
CA PHE A 913 40.54 -23.12 11.08
C PHE A 913 39.91 -21.73 11.03
N LEU A 914 40.62 -20.77 10.43
CA LEU A 914 40.14 -19.42 10.21
C LEU A 914 40.42 -19.03 8.76
N THR A 915 39.36 -18.69 8.03
CA THR A 915 39.44 -18.25 6.63
C THR A 915 38.70 -16.96 6.41
N TYR A 916 39.03 -16.26 5.32
CA TYR A 916 38.20 -15.17 4.83
C TYR A 916 38.07 -15.21 3.30
N LYS A 917 37.00 -14.64 2.76
CA LYS A 917 36.79 -14.48 1.32
C LYS A 917 36.17 -13.12 1.04
N HIS A 918 36.80 -12.34 0.16
CA HIS A 918 36.24 -11.11 -0.35
C HIS A 918 35.18 -11.38 -1.42
N THR A 919 34.08 -10.63 -1.36
CA THR A 919 33.12 -10.56 -2.46
C THR A 919 32.61 -9.14 -2.58
N GLY A 920 32.90 -8.46 -3.68
CA GLY A 920 32.54 -7.05 -3.85
C GLY A 920 33.28 -6.16 -2.86
N ARG A 921 32.55 -5.32 -2.12
CA ARG A 921 33.10 -4.33 -1.17
C ARG A 921 33.30 -4.86 0.26
N GLY A 922 32.92 -6.10 0.54
CA GLY A 922 33.02 -6.69 1.87
C GLY A 922 33.65 -8.08 1.85
N ALA A 923 33.65 -8.72 3.02
CA ALA A 923 34.19 -10.06 3.18
C ALA A 923 33.32 -10.96 4.07
N CYS A 924 33.49 -12.26 3.90
CA CYS A 924 33.03 -13.25 4.85
C CYS A 924 34.21 -13.87 5.59
N VAL A 925 34.12 -13.97 6.91
CA VAL A 925 35.07 -14.68 7.78
C VAL A 925 34.41 -15.95 8.28
N TYR A 926 35.10 -17.08 8.10
CA TYR A 926 34.68 -18.38 8.60
C TYR A 926 35.61 -18.86 9.70
N LEU A 927 35.03 -19.15 10.87
CA LEU A 927 35.73 -19.71 12.03
C LEU A 927 35.21 -21.11 12.33
N VAL A 928 36.08 -22.12 12.20
CA VAL A 928 35.70 -23.53 12.35
C VAL A 928 35.42 -23.92 13.79
N GLY A 929 36.20 -23.37 14.74
CA GLY A 929 36.08 -23.67 16.16
C GLY A 929 34.76 -23.17 16.75
N GLN A 930 33.97 -24.07 17.33
CA GLN A 930 32.82 -23.70 18.13
C GLN A 930 33.26 -23.32 19.55
N THR A 931 32.83 -22.17 20.05
CA THR A 931 33.06 -21.80 21.46
C THR A 931 32.19 -22.68 22.36
N THR A 932 32.83 -23.28 23.34
CA THR A 932 32.21 -23.95 24.50
C THR A 932 31.92 -22.93 25.59
N ALA A 933 31.27 -23.36 26.68
CA ALA A 933 30.90 -22.50 27.82
C ALA A 933 32.11 -21.87 28.55
N ALA A 934 33.30 -22.46 28.43
CA ALA A 934 34.57 -21.88 28.88
C ALA A 934 35.49 -21.73 27.65
N PRO A 935 35.53 -20.55 27.01
CA PRO A 935 36.31 -20.36 25.79
C PRO A 935 37.81 -20.26 26.11
N ASP A 936 38.60 -20.98 25.33
CA ASP A 936 40.05 -20.88 25.30
C ASP A 936 40.50 -19.43 25.04
N LYS A 937 41.57 -18.96 25.71
CA LYS A 937 42.06 -17.58 25.58
C LYS A 937 42.45 -17.21 24.15
N THR A 938 43.00 -18.15 23.38
CA THR A 938 43.31 -17.95 21.96
C THR A 938 42.03 -17.72 21.17
N LEU A 939 40.94 -18.43 21.47
CA LEU A 939 39.67 -18.23 20.80
C LEU A 939 39.03 -16.87 21.16
N VAL A 940 39.14 -16.44 22.41
CA VAL A 940 38.72 -15.08 22.83
C VAL A 940 39.52 -14.01 22.10
N LEU A 941 40.85 -14.17 21.99
CA LEU A 941 41.70 -13.25 21.25
C LEU A 941 41.36 -13.22 19.76
N LEU A 942 41.11 -14.38 19.14
CA LEU A 942 40.66 -14.45 17.74
C LEU A 942 39.33 -13.72 17.53
N MET A 943 38.37 -13.91 18.43
CA MET A 943 37.09 -13.21 18.33
C MET A 943 37.25 -11.69 18.53
N LYS A 944 38.15 -11.25 19.42
CA LYS A 944 38.55 -9.83 19.52
C LYS A 944 39.11 -9.30 18.20
N ASN A 945 40.01 -10.06 17.57
CA ASN A 945 40.62 -9.69 16.30
C ASN A 945 39.59 -9.63 15.17
N ILE A 946 38.75 -10.66 15.03
CA ILE A 946 37.67 -10.74 14.03
C ILE A 946 36.70 -9.55 14.16
N CYS A 947 36.34 -9.18 15.38
CA CYS A 947 35.41 -8.09 15.67
C CYS A 947 36.07 -6.70 15.66
N SER A 948 37.41 -6.61 15.56
CA SER A 948 38.12 -5.34 15.71
C SER A 948 37.79 -4.34 14.60
N PRO A 949 37.92 -3.02 14.87
CA PRO A 949 37.87 -1.99 13.82
C PRO A 949 38.91 -2.23 12.74
N ALA A 950 40.13 -2.62 13.10
CA ALA A 950 41.22 -2.90 12.15
C ALA A 950 40.85 -4.00 11.14
N THR A 951 40.18 -5.07 11.58
CA THR A 951 39.69 -6.12 10.66
C THR A 951 38.55 -5.61 9.78
N LEU A 952 37.61 -4.84 10.33
CA LEU A 952 36.53 -4.26 9.55
C LEU A 952 37.06 -3.33 8.45
N ASP A 953 37.97 -2.42 8.81
CA ASP A 953 38.60 -1.49 7.89
C ASP A 953 39.43 -2.25 6.84
N TRP A 954 40.20 -3.24 7.26
CA TRP A 954 41.00 -4.05 6.34
C TRP A 954 40.16 -4.83 5.33
N LEU A 955 39.02 -5.39 5.75
CA LEU A 955 38.22 -6.27 4.90
C LEU A 955 37.08 -5.57 4.15
N CYS A 956 36.61 -4.41 4.62
CA CYS A 956 35.39 -3.77 4.16
C CYS A 956 35.50 -2.25 3.95
N ALA A 957 36.68 -1.63 4.15
CA ALA A 957 36.87 -0.23 3.74
C ALA A 957 36.73 -0.11 2.20
N PRO A 958 36.11 0.98 1.71
CA PRO A 958 35.83 1.18 0.29
C PRO A 958 37.06 1.33 -0.60
#